data_AF-A0A182PJ53-F1
#
_entry.id   AF-A0A182PJ53-F1
#
_cell.length_a   1.000
_cell.length_b   1.000
_cell.length_c   1.000
_cell.angle_alpha   90.00
_cell.angle_beta   90.00
_cell.angle_gamma   90.00
#
_symmetry.space_group_name_H-M   'P 1'
#
loop_
_entity.id
_entity.type
_entity.pdbx_description
1 polymer ?
#
loop_
_entity_poly.entity_id
_entity_poly.type
_entity_poly.pdbx_seq_one_letter_code
_entity_poly.pdbx_strand_id
1 'polypeptide(L)'
;MGKRASNERELYEKFLLLISFWDPDIFAGYEIESAAWGYVIERGYALEMNLMKRLSRVPSAETVQVSEEEQRELLEMQDYSAGLKIPGRILLDIWRLMRHEIALTSYTFENVVYHILHRRVPNHSYRQLSRLWRKSYSHWVVLEYYLERVNGNFEILNQLDLIGRTAELAKLFGIQFYEVLSRGSQFRVESMMLRIAKPRNFVSVSPSIHQRAHMRAPEYLPLILEPNSRFYADPIIVLDFQSLYPSVIIAYNYCFSTCLGRIEHLGKDTDSFEFGASRLRVPPKMLQALLDKNLVTFSPCGVAFVKKRVREGVLPRMLSEILNTRLMVKKSMKLHKDNSILQRVLHSRQLGLKLIANVTYGYTAANFSGRMPCVEIGDSVVAKGRETLERAIKLVEETERWGAKVVYGDTDSLFVLCPGRSKEEAFKIGEEIAEAVTKENPPPVKLKLEKVYQPSILQTKKRYVGYMYESADQAKPIYEAKGIETVRRDGCPVVAKMLEKVLRILFETCDVSKVKQYTCRQFTKILEGRVNLQDFIFAKEFRGESGYKPGACVPALELMRKWKLTDPRREPRQGQRVPYVIINGPPLVPLIRLVRSPDELLSNEGLKINANYYIVKAIIPPLNRCLLLIGADANQWYNELPRKTLMLHNTGGVTPAVKALAPADERMHKKITISQYFSTTNCIVDCGRQTHHGVCKDCRQQPQRVLVHVMNKVNKLERKLELTEKMCRSCCQRSFETTCISLDCPVVFSLNRRALEYKQAQYYRDLIEELF
;
A
#
# COMPACT_ATOMS: atom_id res chain seq x y z
N MET A 1 24.51 -1.14 -39.95
CA MET A 1 23.52 -0.14 -39.50
C MET A 1 24.23 1.09 -38.93
N GLY A 2 24.23 2.21 -39.66
CA GLY A 2 24.79 3.48 -39.16
C GLY A 2 24.05 3.94 -37.90
N LYS A 3 24.77 4.07 -36.78
CA LYS A 3 24.24 4.14 -35.40
C LYS A 3 23.51 5.45 -35.02
N ARG A 4 23.38 6.44 -35.92
CA ARG A 4 22.74 7.74 -35.61
C ARG A 4 21.70 8.07 -36.69
N ALA A 5 20.60 8.69 -36.28
CA ALA A 5 19.60 9.28 -37.18
C ALA A 5 19.90 10.78 -37.34
N SER A 6 19.69 11.31 -38.53
CA SER A 6 19.89 12.73 -38.86
C SER A 6 18.75 13.61 -38.35
N ASN A 7 17.54 13.06 -38.27
CA ASN A 7 16.34 13.73 -37.78
C ASN A 7 15.43 12.75 -37.04
N GLU A 8 14.37 13.28 -36.43
CA GLU A 8 13.43 12.50 -35.62
C GLU A 8 12.64 11.48 -36.45
N ARG A 9 12.20 11.83 -37.68
CA ARG A 9 11.45 10.91 -38.55
C ARG A 9 12.27 9.67 -38.91
N GLU A 10 13.53 9.87 -39.30
CA GLU A 10 14.47 8.77 -39.58
C GLU A 10 14.69 7.89 -38.32
N LEU A 11 14.69 8.48 -37.12
CA LEU A 11 14.79 7.72 -35.86
C LEU A 11 13.57 6.80 -35.68
N TYR A 12 12.36 7.29 -35.94
CA TYR A 12 11.14 6.47 -35.88
C TYR A 12 11.14 5.35 -36.92
N GLU A 13 11.58 5.61 -38.15
CA GLU A 13 11.68 4.59 -39.19
C GLU A 13 12.67 3.49 -38.81
N LYS A 14 13.86 3.86 -38.32
CA LYS A 14 14.84 2.90 -37.80
C LYS A 14 14.31 2.13 -36.59
N PHE A 15 13.58 2.79 -35.70
CA PHE A 15 12.94 2.15 -34.56
C PHE A 15 11.91 1.11 -35.00
N LEU A 16 11.08 1.41 -35.98
CA LEU A 16 10.09 0.47 -36.51
C LEU A 16 10.73 -0.72 -37.22
N LEU A 17 11.83 -0.51 -37.96
CA LEU A 17 12.62 -1.61 -38.51
C LEU A 17 13.18 -2.53 -37.41
N LEU A 18 13.65 -1.95 -36.31
CA LEU A 18 14.14 -2.72 -35.16
C LEU A 18 13.02 -3.55 -34.51
N ILE A 19 11.84 -2.96 -34.32
CA ILE A 19 10.67 -3.67 -33.77
C ILE A 19 10.22 -4.79 -34.71
N SER A 20 10.17 -4.54 -36.01
CA SER A 20 9.82 -5.56 -37.01
C SER A 20 10.84 -6.71 -37.02
N PHE A 21 12.12 -6.40 -36.90
CA PHE A 21 13.19 -7.40 -36.86
C PHE A 21 13.12 -8.32 -35.63
N TRP A 22 12.93 -7.76 -34.43
CA TRP A 22 12.87 -8.54 -33.19
C TRP A 22 11.50 -9.14 -32.89
N ASP A 23 10.44 -8.59 -33.50
CA ASP A 23 9.04 -8.90 -33.28
C ASP A 23 8.63 -9.25 -31.83
N PRO A 24 8.74 -8.30 -30.87
CA PRO A 24 8.52 -8.62 -29.45
C PRO A 24 7.04 -8.90 -29.13
N ASP A 25 6.77 -9.95 -28.34
CA ASP A 25 5.42 -10.23 -27.83
C ASP A 25 4.95 -9.22 -26.78
N ILE A 26 5.88 -8.69 -26.00
CA ILE A 26 5.60 -7.82 -24.84
C ILE A 26 6.36 -6.51 -24.99
N PHE A 27 5.63 -5.40 -24.92
CA PHE A 27 6.15 -4.07 -24.71
C PHE A 27 5.96 -3.67 -23.25
N ALA A 28 7.06 -3.43 -22.54
CA ALA A 28 7.02 -2.98 -21.16
C ALA A 28 7.58 -1.57 -21.03
N GLY A 29 7.15 -0.85 -19.99
CA GLY A 29 7.73 0.42 -19.60
C GLY A 29 7.29 0.80 -18.20
N TYR A 30 8.02 1.71 -17.56
CA TYR A 30 7.73 2.03 -16.17
C TYR A 30 6.42 2.79 -16.01
N GLU A 31 6.17 3.80 -16.86
CA GLU A 31 4.92 4.56 -17.00
C GLU A 31 4.67 4.73 -18.50
N ILE A 32 3.73 3.93 -19.04
CA ILE A 32 3.59 3.81 -20.50
C ILE A 32 2.61 4.81 -21.12
N GLU A 33 1.82 5.53 -20.33
CA GLU A 33 0.76 6.39 -20.85
C GLU A 33 1.29 7.78 -21.24
N SER A 34 2.08 8.45 -20.39
CA SER A 34 2.62 9.80 -20.67
C SER A 34 4.08 9.84 -21.06
N ALA A 35 4.89 8.92 -20.53
CA ALA A 35 6.34 9.09 -20.49
C ALA A 35 7.10 8.16 -21.44
N ALA A 36 6.55 6.99 -21.75
CA ALA A 36 7.17 6.02 -22.67
C ALA A 36 6.32 5.83 -23.94
N TRP A 37 5.64 4.69 -24.09
CA TRP A 37 4.96 4.30 -25.33
C TRP A 37 3.93 5.32 -25.80
N GLY A 38 3.10 5.86 -24.90
CA GLY A 38 2.11 6.88 -25.23
C GLY A 38 2.73 8.16 -25.77
N TYR A 39 3.86 8.62 -25.21
CA TYR A 39 4.60 9.78 -25.76
C TYR A 39 5.13 9.49 -27.17
N VAL A 40 5.75 8.33 -27.37
CA VAL A 40 6.30 7.89 -28.65
C VAL A 40 5.19 7.87 -29.71
N ILE A 41 4.01 7.36 -29.36
CA ILE A 41 2.84 7.27 -30.23
C ILE A 41 2.26 8.65 -30.53
N GLU A 42 2.00 9.49 -29.52
CA GLU A 42 1.56 10.89 -29.67
C GLU A 42 2.49 11.66 -30.61
N ARG A 43 3.80 11.49 -30.43
CA ARG A 43 4.80 12.18 -31.22
C ARG A 43 4.89 11.64 -32.64
N GLY A 44 4.71 10.34 -32.85
CA GLY A 44 4.59 9.76 -34.19
C GLY A 44 3.41 10.35 -34.97
N TYR A 45 2.24 10.52 -34.33
CA TYR A 45 1.10 11.19 -34.97
C TYR A 45 1.41 12.65 -35.35
N ALA A 46 2.14 13.38 -34.49
CA ALA A 46 2.60 14.72 -34.81
C ALA A 46 3.63 14.78 -35.98
N LEU A 47 4.22 13.64 -36.35
CA LEU A 47 5.09 13.46 -37.51
C LEU A 47 4.35 12.80 -38.70
N GLU A 48 3.02 12.73 -38.65
CA GLU A 48 2.15 12.10 -39.66
C GLU A 48 2.43 10.59 -39.84
N MET A 49 2.82 9.90 -38.76
CA MET A 49 3.05 8.47 -38.73
C MET A 49 2.02 7.78 -37.83
N ASN A 50 1.16 6.93 -38.40
CA ASN A 50 0.24 6.10 -37.61
C ASN A 50 0.99 4.95 -36.92
N LEU A 51 1.59 5.25 -35.77
CA LEU A 51 2.42 4.29 -35.04
C LEU A 51 1.64 3.11 -34.47
N MET A 52 0.37 3.30 -34.10
CA MET A 52 -0.44 2.20 -33.57
C MET A 52 -0.59 1.07 -34.58
N LYS A 53 -0.89 1.42 -35.84
CA LYS A 53 -0.95 0.46 -36.95
C LYS A 53 0.43 -0.13 -37.26
N ARG A 54 1.47 0.71 -37.35
CA ARG A 54 2.83 0.25 -37.70
C ARG A 54 3.50 -0.60 -36.62
N LEU A 55 3.11 -0.46 -35.36
CA LEU A 55 3.56 -1.32 -34.26
C LEU A 55 2.72 -2.59 -34.11
N SER A 56 1.51 -2.64 -34.70
CA SER A 56 0.63 -3.81 -34.66
C SER A 56 1.23 -5.00 -35.43
N ARG A 57 0.81 -6.23 -35.06
CA ARG A 57 1.05 -7.43 -35.89
C ARG A 57 -0.05 -7.69 -36.93
N VAL A 58 -1.15 -6.94 -36.87
CA VAL A 58 -2.23 -7.05 -37.85
C VAL A 58 -1.82 -6.29 -39.11
N PRO A 59 -1.80 -6.93 -40.29
CA PRO A 59 -1.56 -6.24 -41.54
C PRO A 59 -2.70 -5.23 -41.78
N SER A 60 -2.40 -3.94 -41.82
CA SER A 60 -3.35 -2.90 -42.24
C SER A 60 -2.92 -2.35 -43.59
N ALA A 61 -3.87 -2.09 -44.49
CA ALA A 61 -3.62 -1.35 -45.73
C ALA A 61 -2.91 -0.01 -45.45
N GLU A 62 -2.00 0.39 -46.33
CA GLU A 62 -1.06 1.52 -46.18
C GLU A 62 -1.73 2.91 -46.12
N THR A 63 -3.05 3.01 -45.92
CA THR A 63 -3.75 4.29 -45.89
C THR A 63 -3.33 5.10 -44.65
N VAL A 64 -2.52 6.12 -44.92
CA VAL A 64 -1.96 7.13 -43.99
C VAL A 64 -3.05 8.05 -43.41
N GLN A 65 -4.26 8.05 -43.98
CA GLN A 65 -5.35 8.87 -43.48
C GLN A 65 -5.91 8.30 -42.18
N VAL A 66 -5.56 8.95 -41.07
CA VAL A 66 -6.27 8.80 -39.80
C VAL A 66 -7.70 9.26 -40.06
N SER A 67 -8.67 8.34 -40.01
CA SER A 67 -10.08 8.71 -40.18
C SER A 67 -10.52 9.65 -39.04
N GLU A 68 -11.58 10.42 -39.23
CA GLU A 68 -12.18 11.22 -38.13
C GLU A 68 -12.58 10.33 -36.93
N GLU A 69 -12.89 9.06 -37.20
CA GLU A 69 -13.13 8.01 -36.19
C GLU A 69 -11.86 7.64 -35.43
N GLU A 70 -10.72 7.44 -36.11
CA GLU A 70 -9.43 7.17 -35.47
C GLU A 70 -8.91 8.39 -34.71
N GLN A 71 -9.18 9.62 -35.19
CA GLN A 71 -8.93 10.85 -34.44
C GLN A 71 -9.82 10.96 -33.20
N ARG A 72 -11.08 10.55 -33.28
CA ARG A 72 -11.98 10.42 -32.12
C ARG A 72 -11.49 9.37 -31.15
N GLU A 73 -11.07 8.19 -31.60
CA GLU A 73 -10.47 7.16 -30.74
C GLU A 73 -9.16 7.64 -30.08
N LEU A 74 -8.37 8.48 -30.76
CA LEU A 74 -7.18 9.14 -30.19
C LEU A 74 -7.53 10.24 -29.18
N LEU A 75 -8.65 10.94 -29.36
CA LEU A 75 -9.21 11.86 -28.37
C LEU A 75 -9.84 11.10 -27.20
N GLU A 76 -10.45 9.96 -27.43
CA GLU A 76 -10.97 9.02 -26.42
C GLU A 76 -9.84 8.22 -25.74
N MET A 77 -8.64 8.14 -26.33
CA MET A 77 -7.42 7.73 -25.63
C MET A 77 -7.00 8.75 -24.55
N GLN A 78 -7.49 10.01 -24.61
CA GLN A 78 -7.39 10.95 -23.48
C GLN A 78 -8.37 10.61 -22.37
N ASP A 79 -9.38 9.77 -22.63
CA ASP A 79 -10.15 9.11 -21.59
C ASP A 79 -9.27 7.99 -21.00
N TYR A 80 -8.44 8.39 -20.03
CA TYR A 80 -7.38 7.64 -19.34
C TYR A 80 -7.80 6.29 -18.70
N SER A 81 -9.00 5.78 -18.97
CA SER A 81 -9.53 4.52 -18.46
C SER A 81 -9.41 3.32 -19.42
N ALA A 82 -9.24 3.54 -20.74
CA ALA A 82 -9.28 2.46 -21.73
C ALA A 82 -7.94 1.71 -21.95
N GLY A 83 -6.82 2.34 -21.57
CA GLY A 83 -5.45 1.78 -21.68
C GLY A 83 -4.95 1.66 -23.12
N LEU A 84 -3.65 1.85 -23.33
CA LEU A 84 -3.01 1.70 -24.64
C LEU A 84 -3.02 0.22 -25.10
N LYS A 85 -3.51 -0.07 -26.31
CA LYS A 85 -3.60 -1.43 -26.87
C LYS A 85 -3.03 -1.52 -28.28
N ILE A 86 -2.03 -2.37 -28.48
CA ILE A 86 -1.44 -2.65 -29.79
C ILE A 86 -1.81 -4.08 -30.18
N PRO A 87 -2.63 -4.30 -31.23
CA PRO A 87 -3.06 -5.64 -31.59
C PRO A 87 -1.89 -6.59 -31.87
N GLY A 88 -1.98 -7.80 -31.32
CA GLY A 88 -0.93 -8.83 -31.41
C GLY A 88 0.25 -8.65 -30.45
N ARG A 89 0.28 -7.58 -29.64
CA ARG A 89 1.33 -7.33 -28.64
C ARG A 89 0.72 -7.00 -27.27
N ILE A 90 1.42 -7.39 -26.21
CA ILE A 90 1.01 -7.17 -24.83
C ILE A 90 1.72 -5.94 -24.28
N LEU A 91 0.97 -4.98 -23.74
CA LEU A 91 1.56 -3.81 -23.08
C LEU A 91 1.53 -3.98 -21.55
N LEU A 92 2.69 -3.80 -20.93
CA LEU A 92 2.88 -3.89 -19.48
C LEU A 92 3.30 -2.54 -18.90
N ASP A 93 2.39 -1.95 -18.13
CA ASP A 93 2.66 -0.74 -17.36
C ASP A 93 3.20 -1.11 -15.96
N ILE A 94 4.52 -1.07 -15.80
CA ILE A 94 5.19 -1.68 -14.65
C ILE A 94 4.77 -1.00 -13.34
N TRP A 95 4.67 0.33 -13.27
CA TRP A 95 4.27 0.98 -12.02
C TRP A 95 2.86 0.55 -11.57
N ARG A 96 1.91 0.35 -12.50
CA ARG A 96 0.56 -0.15 -12.20
C ARG A 96 0.62 -1.58 -11.70
N LEU A 97 1.42 -2.44 -12.34
CA LEU A 97 1.63 -3.81 -11.89
C LEU A 97 2.20 -3.84 -10.47
N MET A 98 3.17 -2.98 -10.16
CA MET A 98 3.80 -2.92 -8.83
C MET A 98 2.81 -2.54 -7.73
N ARG A 99 1.72 -1.82 -8.02
CA ARG A 99 0.66 -1.53 -7.03
C ARG A 99 -0.03 -2.77 -6.51
N HIS A 100 -0.11 -3.82 -7.33
CA HIS A 100 -0.69 -5.10 -6.97
C HIS A 100 0.33 -6.05 -6.30
N GLU A 101 1.62 -5.81 -6.52
CA GLU A 101 2.71 -6.62 -5.99
C GLU A 101 3.19 -6.19 -4.60
N ILE A 102 3.37 -4.89 -4.39
CA ILE A 102 3.96 -4.35 -3.18
C ILE A 102 3.20 -3.13 -2.68
N ALA A 103 2.92 -3.10 -1.38
CA ALA A 103 2.15 -2.03 -0.76
C ALA A 103 3.04 -0.85 -0.37
N LEU A 104 3.27 0.10 -1.27
CA LEU A 104 4.12 1.28 -1.03
C LEU A 104 3.33 2.58 -0.84
N THR A 105 3.99 3.58 -0.25
CA THR A 105 3.51 4.98 -0.13
C THR A 105 3.77 5.79 -1.40
N SER A 106 4.78 5.41 -2.18
CA SER A 106 5.17 6.00 -3.46
C SER A 106 5.51 4.87 -4.44
N TYR A 107 5.11 5.02 -5.70
CA TYR A 107 5.40 4.07 -6.78
C TYR A 107 6.26 4.70 -7.87
N THR A 108 7.07 5.70 -7.51
CA THR A 108 8.16 6.18 -8.38
C THR A 108 9.13 5.05 -8.69
N PHE A 109 9.80 5.15 -9.83
CA PHE A 109 10.82 4.17 -10.25
C PHE A 109 11.88 3.98 -9.17
N GLU A 110 12.36 5.09 -8.61
CA GLU A 110 13.41 5.09 -7.60
C GLU A 110 13.00 4.37 -6.31
N ASN A 111 11.74 4.51 -5.89
CA ASN A 111 11.26 3.85 -4.68
C ASN A 111 11.05 2.35 -4.89
N VAL A 112 10.50 1.97 -6.05
CA VAL A 112 10.28 0.55 -6.39
C VAL A 112 11.61 -0.18 -6.55
N VAL A 113 12.58 0.41 -7.25
CA VAL A 113 13.94 -0.14 -7.36
C VAL A 113 14.56 -0.34 -5.98
N TYR A 114 14.41 0.63 -5.07
CA TYR A 114 14.93 0.47 -3.71
C TYR A 114 14.27 -0.65 -2.92
N HIS A 115 12.93 -0.79 -3.00
CA HIS A 115 12.21 -1.80 -2.24
C HIS A 115 12.32 -3.22 -2.81
N ILE A 116 12.54 -3.36 -4.11
CA ILE A 116 12.62 -4.67 -4.80
C ILE A 116 14.07 -5.11 -5.03
N LEU A 117 14.92 -4.20 -5.52
CA LEU A 117 16.30 -4.49 -5.92
C LEU A 117 17.32 -4.04 -4.86
N HIS A 118 16.87 -3.37 -3.79
CA HIS A 118 17.73 -2.88 -2.70
C HIS A 118 18.84 -1.92 -3.16
N ARG A 119 18.63 -1.27 -4.32
CA ARG A 119 19.54 -0.29 -4.92
C ARG A 119 18.96 1.11 -4.85
N ARG A 120 19.78 2.11 -4.55
CA ARG A 120 19.41 3.53 -4.69
C ARG A 120 19.87 4.03 -6.04
N VAL A 121 18.99 4.74 -6.72
CA VAL A 121 19.22 5.29 -8.06
C VAL A 121 18.83 6.78 -8.06
N PRO A 122 19.60 7.65 -8.73
CA PRO A 122 19.31 9.08 -8.74
C PRO A 122 18.11 9.43 -9.64
N ASN A 123 17.33 10.43 -9.20
CA ASN A 123 16.32 11.10 -10.03
C ASN A 123 16.80 12.51 -10.38
N HIS A 124 16.89 12.82 -11.69
CA HIS A 124 17.30 14.13 -12.19
C HIS A 124 16.10 14.83 -12.83
N SER A 125 15.99 16.15 -12.60
CA SER A 125 14.94 16.95 -13.25
C SER A 125 15.10 16.93 -14.78
N TYR A 126 13.98 17.00 -15.51
CA TYR A 126 14.01 17.10 -16.97
C TYR A 126 14.84 18.30 -17.45
N ARG A 127 14.79 19.44 -16.74
CA ARG A 127 15.62 20.62 -17.04
C ARG A 127 17.12 20.30 -16.97
N GLN A 128 17.54 19.54 -15.97
CA GLN A 128 18.94 19.13 -15.82
C GLN A 128 19.36 18.15 -16.91
N LEU A 129 18.52 17.16 -17.24
CA LEU A 129 18.77 16.22 -18.32
C LEU A 129 18.90 16.93 -19.67
N SER A 130 18.01 17.87 -19.98
CA SER A 130 18.11 18.69 -21.21
C SER A 130 19.38 19.53 -21.25
N ARG A 131 19.81 20.09 -20.12
CA ARG A 131 21.06 20.85 -20.04
C ARG A 131 22.30 19.97 -20.24
N LEU A 132 22.29 18.75 -19.71
CA LEU A 132 23.36 17.76 -19.92
C LEU A 132 23.37 17.24 -21.37
N TRP A 133 22.21 17.07 -21.99
CA TRP A 133 22.10 16.62 -23.37
C TRP A 133 22.55 17.67 -24.39
N ARG A 134 22.48 18.97 -24.07
CA ARG A 134 22.97 20.03 -24.97
C ARG A 134 24.49 20.09 -25.09
N LYS A 135 25.22 19.38 -24.23
CA LYS A 135 26.69 19.41 -24.21
C LYS A 135 27.24 18.03 -24.58
N SER A 136 27.98 17.96 -25.68
CA SER A 136 28.50 16.71 -26.24
C SER A 136 29.26 15.85 -25.23
N TYR A 137 30.06 16.46 -24.35
CA TYR A 137 30.84 15.75 -23.34
C TYR A 137 30.02 15.13 -22.20
N SER A 138 28.74 15.50 -22.03
CA SER A 138 27.86 14.97 -20.99
C SER A 138 26.69 14.13 -21.53
N HIS A 139 26.67 13.81 -22.83
CA HIS A 139 25.66 12.92 -23.40
C HIS A 139 25.62 11.56 -22.71
N TRP A 140 26.79 11.00 -22.39
CA TRP A 140 26.91 9.69 -21.74
C TRP A 140 26.15 9.61 -20.41
N VAL A 141 26.10 10.71 -19.65
CA VAL A 141 25.35 10.79 -18.39
C VAL A 141 23.85 10.57 -18.63
N VAL A 142 23.30 11.21 -19.66
CA VAL A 142 21.88 11.10 -19.99
C VAL A 142 21.58 9.70 -20.53
N LEU A 143 22.47 9.14 -21.34
CA LEU A 143 22.35 7.76 -21.82
C LEU A 143 22.37 6.76 -20.65
N GLU A 144 23.32 6.87 -19.75
CA GLU A 144 23.42 6.03 -18.55
C GLU A 144 22.16 6.14 -17.67
N TYR A 145 21.65 7.35 -17.47
CA TYR A 145 20.43 7.60 -16.69
C TYR A 145 19.20 6.87 -17.25
N TYR A 146 19.03 6.84 -18.58
CA TYR A 146 17.94 6.12 -19.23
C TYR A 146 18.20 4.62 -19.36
N LEU A 147 19.45 4.21 -19.60
CA LEU A 147 19.84 2.79 -19.60
C LEU A 147 19.59 2.15 -18.24
N GLU A 148 19.91 2.83 -17.13
CA GLU A 148 19.61 2.37 -15.78
C GLU A 148 18.09 2.15 -15.58
N ARG A 149 17.25 3.02 -16.17
CA ARG A 149 15.79 2.88 -16.11
C ARG A 149 15.25 1.73 -16.97
N VAL A 150 15.77 1.58 -18.18
CA VAL A 150 15.40 0.48 -19.08
C VAL A 150 15.82 -0.87 -18.48
N ASN A 151 17.05 -0.97 -17.98
CA ASN A 151 17.54 -2.18 -17.32
C ASN A 151 16.80 -2.45 -16.01
N GLY A 152 16.52 -1.40 -15.21
CA GLY A 152 15.76 -1.53 -13.98
C GLY A 152 14.35 -2.08 -14.19
N ASN A 153 13.67 -1.73 -15.29
CA ASN A 153 12.39 -2.33 -15.66
C ASN A 153 12.49 -3.85 -15.83
N PHE A 154 13.53 -4.32 -16.53
CA PHE A 154 13.78 -5.74 -16.73
C PHE A 154 14.15 -6.43 -15.41
N GLU A 155 15.05 -5.84 -14.62
CA GLU A 155 15.48 -6.34 -13.31
C GLU A 155 14.28 -6.48 -12.35
N ILE A 156 13.37 -5.50 -12.29
CA ILE A 156 12.15 -5.55 -11.46
C ILE A 156 11.27 -6.75 -11.88
N LEU A 157 10.99 -6.87 -13.18
CA LEU A 157 10.13 -7.95 -13.70
C LEU A 157 10.73 -9.33 -13.45
N ASN A 158 12.05 -9.47 -13.60
CA ASN A 158 12.77 -10.71 -13.37
C ASN A 158 12.87 -11.07 -11.88
N GLN A 159 13.14 -10.08 -11.02
CA GLN A 159 13.25 -10.30 -9.57
C GLN A 159 11.93 -10.79 -8.96
N LEU A 160 10.80 -10.30 -9.47
CA LEU A 160 9.46 -10.74 -9.05
C LEU A 160 8.94 -11.96 -9.81
N ASP A 161 9.69 -12.45 -10.81
CA ASP A 161 9.25 -13.50 -11.74
C ASP A 161 7.82 -13.24 -12.28
N LEU A 162 7.53 -11.97 -12.62
CA LEU A 162 6.17 -11.54 -12.92
C LEU A 162 5.63 -12.26 -14.16
N ILE A 163 6.46 -12.39 -15.20
CA ILE A 163 6.08 -13.05 -16.45
C ILE A 163 5.90 -14.56 -16.21
N GLY A 164 6.86 -15.23 -15.56
CA GLY A 164 6.79 -16.67 -15.31
C GLY A 164 5.59 -17.04 -14.44
N ARG A 165 5.37 -16.31 -13.34
CA ARG A 165 4.20 -16.49 -12.47
C ARG A 165 2.89 -16.23 -13.21
N THR A 166 2.81 -15.18 -14.02
CA THR A 166 1.59 -14.85 -14.78
C THR A 166 1.28 -15.94 -15.80
N ALA A 167 2.30 -16.47 -16.49
CA ALA A 167 2.14 -17.58 -17.42
C ALA A 167 1.65 -18.87 -16.71
N GLU A 168 2.21 -19.19 -15.54
CA GLU A 168 1.75 -20.36 -14.76
C GLU A 168 0.32 -20.19 -14.24
N LEU A 169 -0.06 -18.99 -13.82
CA LEU A 169 -1.44 -18.69 -13.42
C LEU A 169 -2.41 -18.75 -14.61
N ALA A 170 -1.99 -18.30 -15.80
CA ALA A 170 -2.79 -18.39 -17.02
C ALA A 170 -3.11 -19.86 -17.36
N LYS A 171 -2.10 -20.74 -17.29
CA LYS A 171 -2.27 -22.19 -17.46
C LYS A 171 -3.20 -22.79 -16.40
N LEU A 172 -3.02 -22.40 -15.13
CA LEU A 172 -3.81 -22.90 -14.02
C LEU A 172 -5.29 -22.52 -14.13
N PHE A 173 -5.58 -21.27 -14.46
CA PHE A 173 -6.95 -20.77 -14.55
C PHE A 173 -7.61 -21.07 -15.90
N GLY A 174 -6.81 -21.41 -16.92
CA GLY A 174 -7.24 -21.57 -18.30
C GLY A 174 -7.74 -20.24 -18.89
N ILE A 175 -6.97 -19.17 -18.77
CA ILE A 175 -7.28 -17.86 -19.36
C ILE A 175 -6.06 -17.31 -20.09
N GLN A 176 -6.22 -16.24 -20.87
CA GLN A 176 -5.09 -15.63 -21.58
C GLN A 176 -4.12 -14.93 -20.61
N PHE A 177 -2.85 -14.82 -21.00
CA PHE A 177 -1.80 -14.21 -20.18
C PHE A 177 -2.20 -12.83 -19.65
N TYR A 178 -2.63 -11.93 -20.54
CA TYR A 178 -2.97 -10.56 -20.15
C TYR A 178 -4.21 -10.48 -19.27
N GLU A 179 -5.14 -11.44 -19.38
CA GLU A 179 -6.35 -11.50 -18.56
C GLU A 179 -6.05 -11.85 -17.10
N VAL A 180 -4.94 -12.55 -16.83
CA VAL A 180 -4.47 -12.76 -15.45
C VAL A 180 -4.14 -11.42 -14.76
N LEU A 181 -3.64 -10.45 -15.51
CA LEU A 181 -3.26 -9.13 -15.00
C LEU A 181 -4.42 -8.14 -15.02
N SER A 182 -5.21 -8.12 -16.11
CA SER A 182 -6.23 -7.11 -16.36
C SER A 182 -7.62 -7.48 -15.82
N ARG A 183 -7.95 -8.77 -15.67
CA ARG A 183 -9.29 -9.21 -15.25
C ARG A 183 -9.34 -9.62 -13.78
N GLY A 184 -10.49 -9.33 -13.18
CA GLY A 184 -10.79 -9.61 -11.78
C GLY A 184 -10.98 -11.09 -11.48
N SER A 185 -11.19 -11.39 -10.19
CA SER A 185 -11.30 -12.75 -9.65
C SER A 185 -12.49 -13.55 -10.21
N GLN A 186 -13.62 -12.90 -10.51
CA GLN A 186 -14.82 -13.58 -11.01
C GLN A 186 -14.58 -14.33 -12.31
N PHE A 187 -13.84 -13.73 -13.25
CA PHE A 187 -13.50 -14.34 -14.53
C PHE A 187 -12.69 -15.63 -14.37
N ARG A 188 -11.80 -15.66 -13.37
CA ARG A 188 -10.97 -16.82 -13.04
C ARG A 188 -11.82 -17.98 -12.49
N VAL A 189 -12.74 -17.67 -11.58
CA VAL A 189 -13.67 -18.66 -10.99
C VAL A 189 -14.58 -19.25 -12.07
N GLU A 190 -15.20 -18.40 -12.90
CA GLU A 190 -16.09 -18.82 -13.99
C GLU A 190 -15.36 -19.71 -15.00
N SER A 191 -14.14 -19.34 -15.39
CA SER A 191 -13.29 -20.12 -16.29
C SER A 191 -13.06 -21.55 -15.79
N MET A 192 -12.76 -21.73 -14.51
CA MET A 192 -12.57 -23.06 -13.91
C MET A 192 -13.89 -23.81 -13.71
N MET A 193 -14.91 -23.12 -13.18
CA MET A 193 -16.24 -23.70 -12.92
C MET A 193 -16.89 -24.23 -14.20
N LEU A 194 -16.86 -23.45 -15.29
CA LEU A 194 -17.47 -23.85 -16.57
C LEU A 194 -16.77 -25.06 -17.19
N ARG A 195 -15.45 -25.21 -17.03
CA ARG A 195 -14.73 -26.42 -17.50
C ARG A 195 -15.12 -27.68 -16.73
N ILE A 196 -15.53 -27.55 -15.47
CA ILE A 196 -16.02 -28.67 -14.65
C ILE A 196 -17.51 -28.94 -14.92
N ALA A 197 -18.27 -27.89 -15.26
CA ALA A 197 -19.70 -27.96 -15.54
C ALA A 197 -20.01 -28.55 -16.92
N LYS A 198 -19.26 -28.15 -17.96
CA LYS A 198 -19.52 -28.51 -19.36
C LYS A 198 -19.53 -30.03 -19.63
N PRO A 199 -18.57 -30.85 -19.13
CA PRO A 199 -18.61 -32.31 -19.32
C PRO A 199 -19.80 -33.01 -18.66
N ARG A 200 -20.52 -32.31 -17.78
CA ARG A 200 -21.73 -32.80 -17.10
C ARG A 200 -23.03 -32.27 -17.71
N ASN A 201 -22.95 -31.65 -18.87
CA ASN A 201 -24.10 -31.09 -19.59
C ASN A 201 -24.87 -30.03 -18.78
N PHE A 202 -24.18 -29.29 -17.91
CA PHE A 202 -24.76 -28.11 -17.26
C PHE A 202 -24.71 -26.90 -18.19
N VAL A 203 -25.76 -26.09 -18.13
CA VAL A 203 -25.85 -24.78 -18.78
C VAL A 203 -25.82 -23.70 -17.70
N SER A 204 -24.91 -22.74 -17.82
CA SER A 204 -24.80 -21.62 -16.88
C SER A 204 -25.83 -20.54 -17.19
N VAL A 205 -26.32 -19.88 -16.14
CA VAL A 205 -27.21 -18.72 -16.29
C VAL A 205 -26.38 -17.45 -16.51
N SER A 206 -26.79 -16.63 -17.46
CA SER A 206 -26.19 -15.32 -17.76
C SER A 206 -27.20 -14.20 -17.45
N PRO A 207 -27.35 -13.80 -16.18
CA PRO A 207 -28.35 -12.82 -15.78
C PRO A 207 -28.02 -11.40 -16.29
N SER A 208 -29.06 -10.67 -16.70
CA SER A 208 -28.98 -9.25 -17.06
C SER A 208 -28.76 -8.36 -15.83
N ILE A 209 -28.38 -7.09 -16.05
CA ILE A 209 -28.25 -6.10 -14.96
C ILE A 209 -29.59 -5.97 -14.21
N HIS A 210 -30.71 -5.94 -14.93
CA HIS A 210 -32.04 -5.85 -14.35
C HIS A 210 -32.37 -7.08 -13.49
N GLN A 211 -32.11 -8.29 -13.99
CA GLN A 211 -32.35 -9.52 -13.22
C GLN A 211 -31.53 -9.55 -11.92
N ARG A 212 -30.28 -9.09 -11.94
CA ARG A 212 -29.46 -8.99 -10.73
C ARG A 212 -29.98 -7.94 -9.74
N ALA A 213 -30.47 -6.81 -10.23
CA ALA A 213 -31.02 -5.75 -9.39
C ALA A 213 -32.31 -6.16 -8.67
N HIS A 214 -33.10 -7.08 -9.25
CA HIS A 214 -34.31 -7.63 -8.65
C HIS A 214 -34.05 -8.81 -7.70
N MET A 215 -32.81 -9.25 -7.57
CA MET A 215 -32.49 -10.29 -6.59
C MET A 215 -32.78 -9.83 -5.17
N ARG A 216 -33.10 -10.79 -4.30
CA ARG A 216 -33.10 -10.55 -2.87
C ARG A 216 -31.74 -10.02 -2.39
N ALA A 217 -31.79 -9.15 -1.38
CA ALA A 217 -30.61 -8.71 -0.68
C ALA A 217 -30.05 -9.86 0.19
N PRO A 218 -28.73 -9.93 0.43
CA PRO A 218 -28.16 -10.86 1.39
C PRO A 218 -28.62 -10.52 2.80
N GLU A 219 -29.07 -11.52 3.55
CA GLU A 219 -29.64 -11.34 4.90
C GLU A 219 -28.64 -11.73 6.00
N TYR A 220 -27.65 -12.55 5.67
CA TYR A 220 -26.74 -13.14 6.67
C TYR A 220 -25.39 -12.45 6.69
N LEU A 221 -24.98 -12.03 7.88
CA LEU A 221 -23.69 -11.40 8.14
C LEU A 221 -22.74 -12.39 8.83
N PRO A 222 -21.44 -12.35 8.50
CA PRO A 222 -20.46 -13.16 9.19
C PRO A 222 -20.30 -12.68 10.64
N LEU A 223 -19.95 -13.59 11.54
CA LEU A 223 -19.77 -13.25 12.95
C LEU A 223 -18.44 -12.51 13.15
N ILE A 224 -18.53 -11.31 13.72
CA ILE A 224 -17.39 -10.56 14.24
C ILE A 224 -17.76 -10.16 15.66
N LEU A 225 -17.15 -10.84 16.64
CA LEU A 225 -17.38 -10.51 18.05
C LEU A 225 -16.81 -9.12 18.34
N GLU A 226 -17.44 -8.39 19.25
CA GLU A 226 -16.79 -7.19 19.80
C GLU A 226 -15.61 -7.64 20.67
N PRO A 227 -14.40 -7.12 20.42
CA PRO A 227 -13.28 -7.46 21.27
C PRO A 227 -13.47 -6.83 22.65
N ASN A 228 -13.04 -7.55 23.69
CA ASN A 228 -12.84 -6.94 24.99
C ASN A 228 -11.62 -5.99 24.91
N SER A 229 -11.87 -4.70 24.68
CA SER A 229 -10.84 -3.70 24.40
C SER A 229 -9.97 -3.40 25.63
N ARG A 230 -8.75 -3.96 25.66
CA ARG A 230 -7.77 -3.74 26.74
C ARG A 230 -6.36 -4.18 26.31
N PHE A 231 -5.40 -3.92 27.19
CA PHE A 231 -4.09 -4.57 27.18
C PHE A 231 -4.16 -5.95 27.86
N TYR A 232 -3.53 -6.94 27.24
CA TYR A 232 -3.43 -8.32 27.71
C TYR A 232 -1.96 -8.67 27.93
N ALA A 233 -1.59 -8.88 29.20
CA ALA A 233 -0.28 -9.42 29.57
C ALA A 233 -0.21 -10.95 29.42
N ASP A 234 -1.33 -11.61 29.69
CA ASP A 234 -1.51 -13.06 29.56
C ASP A 234 -1.59 -13.51 28.10
N PRO A 235 -1.26 -14.78 27.81
CA PRO A 235 -1.28 -15.29 26.44
C PRO A 235 -2.68 -15.35 25.86
N ILE A 236 -2.81 -14.89 24.61
CA ILE A 236 -4.00 -15.08 23.79
C ILE A 236 -3.66 -16.03 22.65
N ILE A 237 -4.32 -17.18 22.63
CA ILE A 237 -4.25 -18.17 21.56
C ILE A 237 -5.08 -17.66 20.37
N VAL A 238 -4.52 -17.77 19.18
CA VAL A 238 -5.22 -17.48 17.92
C VAL A 238 -5.43 -18.77 17.15
N LEU A 239 -6.69 -19.17 17.03
CA LEU A 239 -7.14 -20.34 16.28
C LEU A 239 -7.82 -19.86 15.00
N ASP A 240 -7.55 -20.52 13.86
CA ASP A 240 -8.11 -20.13 12.56
C ASP A 240 -8.58 -21.35 11.77
N PHE A 241 -9.78 -21.26 11.16
CA PHE A 241 -10.32 -22.33 10.33
C PHE A 241 -9.63 -22.37 8.97
N GLN A 242 -9.09 -23.55 8.60
CA GLN A 242 -8.39 -23.70 7.33
C GLN A 242 -9.36 -23.63 6.15
N SER A 243 -9.36 -22.49 5.45
CA SER A 243 -10.24 -22.26 4.30
C SER A 243 -11.72 -22.49 4.65
N LEU A 244 -12.22 -21.81 5.69
CA LEU A 244 -13.56 -22.02 6.27
C LEU A 244 -14.66 -22.12 5.20
N TYR A 245 -14.85 -21.08 4.38
CA TYR A 245 -15.93 -21.07 3.39
C TYR A 245 -15.79 -22.15 2.31
N PRO A 246 -14.61 -22.37 1.69
CA PRO A 246 -14.40 -23.53 0.83
C PRO A 246 -14.76 -24.87 1.51
N SER A 247 -14.34 -25.06 2.75
CA SER A 247 -14.58 -26.29 3.50
C SER A 247 -16.06 -26.49 3.83
N VAL A 248 -16.78 -25.42 4.18
CA VAL A 248 -18.24 -25.43 4.37
C VAL A 248 -18.97 -25.79 3.08
N ILE A 249 -18.58 -25.20 1.94
CA ILE A 249 -19.16 -25.51 0.62
C ILE A 249 -19.01 -27.01 0.32
N ILE A 250 -17.83 -27.56 0.56
CA ILE A 250 -17.54 -28.99 0.32
C ILE A 250 -18.34 -29.88 1.27
N ALA A 251 -18.25 -29.64 2.58
CA ALA A 251 -18.81 -30.51 3.62
C ALA A 251 -20.33 -30.62 3.52
N TYR A 252 -21.02 -29.51 3.22
CA TYR A 252 -22.48 -29.45 3.15
C TYR A 252 -23.04 -29.48 1.73
N ASN A 253 -22.18 -29.69 0.71
CA ASN A 253 -22.55 -29.80 -0.70
C ASN A 253 -23.31 -28.57 -1.26
N TYR A 254 -22.96 -27.36 -0.81
CA TYR A 254 -23.63 -26.12 -1.24
C TYR A 254 -23.23 -25.74 -2.67
N CYS A 255 -24.18 -25.71 -3.59
CA CYS A 255 -23.91 -25.39 -5.00
C CYS A 255 -25.18 -24.92 -5.73
N PHE A 256 -24.99 -24.19 -6.83
CA PHE A 256 -26.05 -23.88 -7.80
C PHE A 256 -26.81 -25.13 -8.26
N SER A 257 -26.09 -26.23 -8.51
CA SER A 257 -26.66 -27.47 -9.04
C SER A 257 -27.31 -28.38 -7.99
N THR A 258 -27.20 -28.05 -6.70
CA THR A 258 -27.70 -28.85 -5.58
C THR A 258 -28.71 -28.11 -4.70
N CYS A 259 -28.84 -26.78 -4.86
CA CYS A 259 -29.81 -25.97 -4.14
C CYS A 259 -31.24 -26.21 -4.65
N LEU A 260 -32.17 -26.41 -3.72
CA LEU A 260 -33.60 -26.53 -3.97
C LEU A 260 -34.36 -25.23 -3.69
N GLY A 261 -33.71 -24.21 -3.11
CA GLY A 261 -34.33 -22.94 -2.73
C GLY A 261 -34.69 -22.84 -1.24
N ARG A 262 -35.33 -21.72 -0.87
CA ARG A 262 -35.76 -21.43 0.51
C ARG A 262 -36.99 -22.24 0.90
N ILE A 263 -37.06 -22.69 2.16
CA ILE A 263 -38.15 -23.52 2.69
C ILE A 263 -39.53 -22.92 2.44
N GLU A 264 -39.66 -21.59 2.52
CA GLU A 264 -40.93 -20.88 2.29
C GLU A 264 -41.52 -21.04 0.88
N HIS A 265 -40.73 -21.47 -0.11
CA HIS A 265 -41.17 -21.73 -1.48
C HIS A 265 -41.34 -23.23 -1.76
N LEU A 266 -40.86 -24.10 -0.89
CA LEU A 266 -40.89 -25.55 -1.07
C LEU A 266 -42.26 -26.13 -0.72
N GLY A 267 -42.68 -27.16 -1.47
CA GLY A 267 -43.94 -27.87 -1.23
C GLY A 267 -45.20 -27.14 -1.72
N LYS A 268 -45.08 -25.91 -2.23
CA LYS A 268 -46.17 -25.18 -2.88
C LYS A 268 -46.34 -25.65 -4.32
N ASP A 269 -47.58 -25.79 -4.77
CA ASP A 269 -47.90 -26.10 -6.17
C ASP A 269 -47.81 -24.84 -7.04
N THR A 270 -46.60 -24.27 -7.11
CA THR A 270 -46.28 -23.10 -7.91
C THR A 270 -45.39 -23.48 -9.09
N ASP A 271 -45.63 -22.92 -10.27
CA ASP A 271 -44.86 -23.22 -11.47
C ASP A 271 -43.36 -22.90 -11.33
N SER A 272 -43.00 -21.80 -10.66
CA SER A 272 -41.61 -21.47 -10.30
C SER A 272 -41.54 -20.28 -9.34
N PHE A 273 -40.46 -20.20 -8.57
CA PHE A 273 -40.16 -19.11 -7.64
C PHE A 273 -38.80 -18.48 -7.94
N GLU A 274 -38.54 -17.30 -7.37
CA GLU A 274 -37.27 -16.58 -7.53
C GLU A 274 -36.11 -17.34 -6.88
N PHE A 275 -35.01 -17.47 -7.61
CA PHE A 275 -33.82 -18.18 -7.14
C PHE A 275 -32.56 -17.53 -7.73
N GLY A 276 -31.74 -16.92 -6.87
CA GLY A 276 -30.66 -16.04 -7.32
C GLY A 276 -31.18 -15.01 -8.32
N ALA A 277 -30.47 -14.84 -9.45
CA ALA A 277 -30.89 -13.97 -10.55
C ALA A 277 -31.81 -14.66 -11.60
N SER A 278 -32.48 -15.75 -11.23
CA SER A 278 -33.29 -16.57 -12.13
C SER A 278 -34.55 -17.11 -11.43
N ARG A 279 -35.20 -18.11 -12.03
CA ARG A 279 -36.36 -18.82 -11.47
C ARG A 279 -36.05 -20.30 -11.35
N LEU A 280 -36.53 -20.92 -10.27
CA LEU A 280 -36.39 -22.35 -10.00
C LEU A 280 -37.77 -23.00 -9.84
N ARG A 281 -37.90 -24.22 -10.35
CA ARG A 281 -39.07 -25.09 -10.14
C ARG A 281 -38.63 -26.36 -9.44
N VAL A 282 -39.29 -26.70 -8.34
CA VAL A 282 -39.06 -27.93 -7.58
C VAL A 282 -40.40 -28.66 -7.43
N PRO A 283 -40.62 -29.77 -8.16
CA PRO A 283 -41.89 -30.51 -8.08
C PRO A 283 -42.14 -31.06 -6.66
N PRO A 284 -43.35 -30.90 -6.08
CA PRO A 284 -43.67 -31.39 -4.73
C PRO A 284 -43.43 -32.90 -4.57
N LYS A 285 -43.80 -33.71 -5.57
CA LYS A 285 -43.56 -35.17 -5.57
C LYS A 285 -42.07 -35.53 -5.48
N MET A 286 -41.21 -34.77 -6.17
CA MET A 286 -39.77 -34.96 -6.12
C MET A 286 -39.23 -34.60 -4.73
N LEU A 287 -39.69 -33.48 -4.17
CA LEU A 287 -39.29 -33.06 -2.83
C LEU A 287 -39.69 -34.09 -1.77
N GLN A 288 -40.93 -34.60 -1.81
CA GLN A 288 -41.41 -35.64 -0.90
C GLN A 288 -40.53 -36.89 -0.95
N ALA A 289 -40.26 -37.40 -2.16
CA ALA A 289 -39.41 -38.58 -2.35
C ALA A 289 -37.96 -38.36 -1.83
N LEU A 290 -37.45 -37.14 -1.90
CA LEU A 290 -36.14 -36.78 -1.34
C LEU A 290 -36.19 -36.73 0.19
N LEU A 291 -37.25 -36.17 0.78
CA LEU A 291 -37.42 -36.08 2.23
C LEU A 291 -37.61 -37.47 2.86
N ASP A 292 -38.46 -38.31 2.29
CA ASP A 292 -38.75 -39.67 2.77
C ASP A 292 -37.47 -40.53 2.87
N LYS A 293 -36.54 -40.29 1.95
CA LYS A 293 -35.23 -40.98 1.89
C LYS A 293 -34.13 -40.27 2.67
N ASN A 294 -34.44 -39.19 3.39
CA ASN A 294 -33.49 -38.33 4.12
C ASN A 294 -32.40 -37.72 3.20
N LEU A 295 -32.70 -37.44 1.94
CA LEU A 295 -31.75 -37.01 0.89
C LEU A 295 -31.51 -35.49 0.85
N VAL A 296 -32.11 -34.72 1.75
CA VAL A 296 -32.02 -33.25 1.82
C VAL A 296 -31.25 -32.82 3.07
N THR A 297 -30.52 -31.71 2.99
CA THR A 297 -29.94 -31.00 4.13
C THR A 297 -30.41 -29.55 4.11
N PHE A 298 -30.59 -28.95 5.28
CA PHE A 298 -31.00 -27.56 5.42
C PHE A 298 -29.85 -26.73 5.98
N SER A 299 -29.61 -25.56 5.39
CA SER A 299 -28.71 -24.57 5.97
C SER A 299 -29.40 -23.83 7.12
N PRO A 300 -28.64 -23.18 8.02
CA PRO A 300 -29.22 -22.43 9.14
C PRO A 300 -30.12 -21.28 8.69
N CYS A 301 -29.95 -20.79 7.46
CA CYS A 301 -30.80 -19.76 6.87
C CYS A 301 -32.07 -20.29 6.18
N GLY A 302 -32.39 -21.58 6.34
CA GLY A 302 -33.60 -22.16 5.80
C GLY A 302 -33.56 -22.38 4.28
N VAL A 303 -32.38 -22.64 3.72
CA VAL A 303 -32.22 -23.05 2.31
C VAL A 303 -31.98 -24.55 2.25
N ALA A 304 -32.70 -25.25 1.38
CA ALA A 304 -32.57 -26.69 1.21
C ALA A 304 -31.56 -27.03 0.10
N PHE A 305 -30.74 -28.05 0.35
CA PHE A 305 -29.80 -28.62 -0.61
C PHE A 305 -29.94 -30.14 -0.66
N VAL A 306 -29.73 -30.74 -1.83
CA VAL A 306 -29.62 -32.21 -1.93
C VAL A 306 -28.27 -32.69 -1.42
N LYS A 307 -28.26 -33.83 -0.72
CA LYS A 307 -27.04 -34.49 -0.25
C LYS A 307 -26.19 -34.99 -1.43
N LYS A 308 -24.87 -35.09 -1.21
CA LYS A 308 -23.88 -35.53 -2.22
C LYS A 308 -24.26 -36.85 -2.92
N ARG A 309 -24.91 -37.77 -2.20
CA ARG A 309 -25.40 -39.07 -2.72
C ARG A 309 -26.45 -38.96 -3.83
N VAL A 310 -27.21 -37.86 -3.91
CA VAL A 310 -28.13 -37.60 -5.03
C VAL A 310 -27.36 -36.96 -6.18
N ARG A 311 -26.59 -35.92 -5.86
CA ARG A 311 -25.81 -35.16 -6.83
C ARG A 311 -24.65 -34.48 -6.13
N GLU A 312 -23.44 -34.68 -6.64
CA GLU A 312 -22.28 -33.87 -6.25
C GLU A 312 -22.33 -32.51 -6.94
N GLY A 313 -22.27 -31.44 -6.15
CA GLY A 313 -22.25 -30.08 -6.67
C GLY A 313 -20.99 -29.75 -7.47
N VAL A 314 -21.12 -28.84 -8.45
CA VAL A 314 -19.99 -28.35 -9.26
C VAL A 314 -18.97 -27.61 -8.39
N LEU A 315 -19.42 -26.69 -7.52
CA LEU A 315 -18.56 -25.93 -6.62
C LEU A 315 -17.85 -26.83 -5.58
N PRO A 316 -18.55 -27.73 -4.85
CA PRO A 316 -17.90 -28.71 -3.98
C PRO A 316 -16.80 -29.52 -4.67
N ARG A 317 -17.03 -30.04 -5.88
CA ARG A 317 -16.00 -30.77 -6.62
C ARG A 317 -14.83 -29.88 -7.01
N MET A 318 -15.10 -28.71 -7.59
CA MET A 318 -14.07 -27.75 -7.97
C MET A 318 -13.16 -27.40 -6.80
N LEU A 319 -13.75 -27.04 -5.66
CA LEU A 319 -12.99 -26.68 -4.46
C LEU A 319 -12.23 -27.88 -3.89
N SER A 320 -12.80 -29.08 -3.93
CA SER A 320 -12.11 -30.30 -3.50
C SER A 320 -10.88 -30.57 -4.36
N GLU A 321 -11.00 -30.49 -5.69
CA GLU A 321 -9.88 -30.64 -6.62
C GLU A 321 -8.81 -29.56 -6.40
N ILE A 322 -9.20 -28.31 -6.21
CA ILE A 322 -8.29 -27.18 -5.93
C ILE A 322 -7.53 -27.39 -4.61
N LEU A 323 -8.22 -27.74 -3.52
CA LEU A 323 -7.59 -27.93 -2.21
C LEU A 323 -6.68 -29.16 -2.21
N ASN A 324 -7.10 -30.27 -2.81
CA ASN A 324 -6.29 -31.48 -2.93
C ASN A 324 -5.03 -31.23 -3.79
N THR A 325 -5.19 -30.57 -4.93
CA THR A 325 -4.06 -30.18 -5.79
C THR A 325 -3.11 -29.26 -5.03
N ARG A 326 -3.64 -28.31 -4.24
CA ARG A 326 -2.81 -27.42 -3.43
C ARG A 326 -2.02 -28.18 -2.37
N LEU A 327 -2.61 -29.20 -1.73
CA LEU A 327 -1.90 -30.09 -0.81
C LEU A 327 -0.79 -30.87 -1.53
N MET A 328 -1.05 -31.41 -2.72
CA MET A 328 -0.06 -32.08 -3.55
C MET A 328 1.11 -31.16 -3.92
N VAL A 329 0.81 -29.94 -4.39
CA VAL A 329 1.81 -28.92 -4.72
C VAL A 329 2.66 -28.58 -3.50
N LYS A 330 2.03 -28.37 -2.32
CA LYS A 330 2.77 -28.11 -1.08
C LYS A 330 3.66 -29.30 -0.65
N LYS A 331 3.24 -30.54 -0.86
CA LYS A 331 4.07 -31.73 -0.61
C LYS A 331 5.25 -31.77 -1.58
N SER A 332 5.00 -31.53 -2.87
CA SER A 332 6.05 -31.46 -3.91
C SER A 332 7.08 -30.35 -3.60
N MET A 333 6.64 -29.19 -3.11
CA MET A 333 7.54 -28.13 -2.65
C MET A 333 8.46 -28.58 -1.50
N LYS A 334 7.96 -29.44 -0.59
CA LYS A 334 8.79 -29.96 0.50
C LYS A 334 9.81 -31.00 0.02
N LEU A 335 9.51 -31.74 -1.06
CA LEU A 335 10.39 -32.76 -1.64
C LEU A 335 11.51 -32.14 -2.48
N HIS A 336 11.20 -31.13 -3.30
CA HIS A 336 12.16 -30.57 -4.25
C HIS A 336 12.76 -29.25 -3.78
N LYS A 337 13.21 -29.16 -2.53
CA LYS A 337 13.72 -27.90 -1.94
C LYS A 337 14.90 -27.30 -2.72
N ASP A 338 15.74 -28.15 -3.31
CA ASP A 338 17.00 -27.74 -3.92
C ASP A 338 16.84 -27.19 -5.35
N ASN A 339 15.68 -27.39 -5.99
CA ASN A 339 15.42 -26.86 -7.33
C ASN A 339 14.69 -25.52 -7.24
N SER A 340 15.46 -24.42 -7.28
CA SER A 340 14.93 -23.05 -7.15
C SER A 340 13.90 -22.66 -8.22
N ILE A 341 14.09 -23.12 -9.46
CA ILE A 341 13.17 -22.84 -10.57
C ILE A 341 11.83 -23.54 -10.33
N LEU A 342 11.87 -24.84 -10.00
CA LEU A 342 10.68 -25.61 -9.70
C LEU A 342 9.96 -25.06 -8.46
N GLN A 343 10.69 -24.62 -7.44
CA GLN A 343 10.11 -23.97 -6.26
C GLN A 343 9.29 -22.72 -6.62
N ARG A 344 9.80 -21.86 -7.51
CA ARG A 344 9.06 -20.66 -7.96
C ARG A 344 7.76 -21.01 -8.67
N VAL A 345 7.79 -22.00 -9.56
CA VAL A 345 6.61 -22.49 -10.27
C VAL A 345 5.59 -23.08 -9.29
N LEU A 346 6.02 -23.97 -8.41
CA LEU A 346 5.13 -24.60 -7.42
C LEU A 346 4.56 -23.58 -6.42
N HIS A 347 5.36 -22.60 -6.00
CA HIS A 347 4.91 -21.50 -5.14
C HIS A 347 3.83 -20.66 -5.83
N SER A 348 4.03 -20.32 -7.10
CA SER A 348 3.03 -19.61 -7.92
C SER A 348 1.72 -20.40 -8.04
N ARG A 349 1.80 -21.71 -8.28
CA ARG A 349 0.63 -22.60 -8.33
C ARG A 349 -0.11 -22.67 -7.00
N GLN A 350 0.59 -22.82 -5.86
CA GLN A 350 -0.09 -22.90 -4.55
C GLN A 350 -0.80 -21.59 -4.20
N LEU A 351 -0.22 -20.43 -4.56
CA LEU A 351 -0.83 -19.12 -4.38
C LEU A 351 -2.05 -18.94 -5.28
N GLY A 352 -1.96 -19.34 -6.55
CA GLY A 352 -3.09 -19.32 -7.48
C GLY A 352 -4.27 -20.18 -6.98
N LEU A 353 -3.99 -21.40 -6.53
CA LEU A 353 -5.00 -22.30 -5.95
C LEU A 353 -5.63 -21.72 -4.67
N LYS A 354 -4.81 -21.12 -3.79
CA LYS A 354 -5.30 -20.43 -2.58
C LYS A 354 -6.24 -19.28 -2.95
N LEU A 355 -5.86 -18.47 -3.93
CA LEU A 355 -6.66 -17.34 -4.39
C LEU A 355 -8.03 -17.81 -4.88
N ILE A 356 -8.08 -18.79 -5.78
CA ILE A 356 -9.36 -19.29 -6.33
C ILE A 356 -10.25 -19.86 -5.24
N ALA A 357 -9.70 -20.65 -4.31
CA ALA A 357 -10.48 -21.17 -3.18
C ALA A 357 -11.15 -20.01 -2.42
N ASN A 358 -10.39 -18.97 -2.07
CA ASN A 358 -10.91 -17.84 -1.30
C ASN A 358 -11.94 -17.00 -2.07
N VAL A 359 -11.75 -16.79 -3.38
CA VAL A 359 -12.66 -15.96 -4.18
C VAL A 359 -13.92 -16.68 -4.66
N THR A 360 -13.97 -18.02 -4.59
CA THR A 360 -15.10 -18.82 -5.07
C THR A 360 -16.40 -18.50 -4.33
N TYR A 361 -16.35 -18.36 -2.99
CA TYR A 361 -17.50 -17.91 -2.23
C TYR A 361 -17.96 -16.51 -2.69
N GLY A 362 -17.02 -15.58 -2.84
CA GLY A 362 -17.30 -14.22 -3.29
C GLY A 362 -17.96 -14.15 -4.66
N TYR A 363 -17.73 -15.12 -5.55
CA TYR A 363 -18.43 -15.24 -6.83
C TYR A 363 -19.93 -15.50 -6.65
N THR A 364 -20.31 -16.34 -5.69
CA THR A 364 -21.72 -16.65 -5.39
C THR A 364 -22.46 -15.50 -4.73
N ALA A 365 -21.77 -14.69 -3.91
CA ALA A 365 -22.36 -13.60 -3.12
C ALA A 365 -22.26 -12.20 -3.77
N ALA A 366 -21.83 -12.10 -5.03
CA ALA A 366 -21.55 -10.82 -5.69
C ALA A 366 -22.81 -10.12 -6.22
N ASN A 367 -23.63 -9.53 -5.36
CA ASN A 367 -24.92 -8.94 -5.78
C ASN A 367 -24.82 -7.68 -6.66
N PHE A 368 -23.78 -6.85 -6.47
CA PHE A 368 -23.67 -5.59 -7.22
C PHE A 368 -23.12 -5.79 -8.65
N SER A 369 -22.04 -6.56 -8.79
CA SER A 369 -21.30 -6.72 -10.05
C SER A 369 -21.04 -8.18 -10.44
N GLY A 370 -21.72 -9.13 -9.79
CA GLY A 370 -21.55 -10.55 -10.05
C GLY A 370 -22.05 -10.98 -11.43
N ARG A 371 -21.40 -11.98 -12.00
CA ARG A 371 -21.81 -12.57 -13.27
C ARG A 371 -22.88 -13.66 -13.11
N MET A 372 -22.82 -14.45 -12.04
CA MET A 372 -23.85 -15.46 -11.72
C MET A 372 -24.09 -15.53 -10.20
N PRO A 373 -24.58 -14.44 -9.57
CA PRO A 373 -24.81 -14.39 -8.13
C PRO A 373 -26.05 -15.21 -7.71
N CYS A 374 -26.00 -15.77 -6.49
CA CYS A 374 -27.10 -16.50 -5.86
C CYS A 374 -27.04 -16.32 -4.34
N VAL A 375 -27.97 -15.52 -3.82
CA VAL A 375 -28.01 -15.14 -2.41
C VAL A 375 -28.24 -16.35 -1.51
N GLU A 376 -29.06 -17.30 -1.93
CA GLU A 376 -29.36 -18.52 -1.18
C GLU A 376 -28.09 -19.31 -0.86
N ILE A 377 -27.15 -19.38 -1.81
CA ILE A 377 -25.86 -20.03 -1.60
C ILE A 377 -24.97 -19.16 -0.73
N GLY A 378 -24.84 -17.87 -1.05
CA GLY A 378 -24.00 -16.94 -0.31
C GLY A 378 -24.35 -16.91 1.18
N ASP A 379 -25.63 -16.68 1.49
CA ASP A 379 -26.15 -16.66 2.86
C ASP A 379 -25.98 -18.02 3.55
N SER A 380 -26.17 -19.13 2.85
CA SER A 380 -25.99 -20.47 3.44
C SER A 380 -24.54 -20.73 3.86
N VAL A 381 -23.56 -20.28 3.07
CA VAL A 381 -22.14 -20.40 3.42
C VAL A 381 -21.82 -19.53 4.64
N VAL A 382 -22.27 -18.28 4.66
CA VAL A 382 -22.02 -17.35 5.78
C VAL A 382 -22.70 -17.83 7.05
N ALA A 383 -23.98 -18.21 6.98
CA ALA A 383 -24.76 -18.69 8.11
C ALA A 383 -24.14 -19.95 8.72
N LYS A 384 -23.71 -20.91 7.89
CA LYS A 384 -23.06 -22.13 8.37
C LYS A 384 -21.66 -21.85 8.93
N GLY A 385 -20.90 -20.92 8.35
CA GLY A 385 -19.62 -20.47 8.90
C GLY A 385 -19.78 -19.83 10.27
N ARG A 386 -20.78 -18.96 10.44
CA ARG A 386 -21.17 -18.36 11.72
C ARG A 386 -21.55 -19.41 12.76
N GLU A 387 -22.45 -20.33 12.42
CA GLU A 387 -22.87 -21.42 13.31
C GLU A 387 -21.65 -22.28 13.74
N THR A 388 -20.74 -22.56 12.82
CA THR A 388 -19.50 -23.31 13.11
C THR A 388 -18.63 -22.57 14.12
N LEU A 389 -18.50 -21.25 13.99
CA LEU A 389 -17.74 -20.42 14.91
C LEU A 389 -18.42 -20.32 16.28
N GLU A 390 -19.73 -20.14 16.33
CA GLU A 390 -20.52 -20.08 17.58
C GLU A 390 -20.42 -21.40 18.37
N ARG A 391 -20.48 -22.55 17.68
CA ARG A 391 -20.27 -23.86 18.30
C ARG A 391 -18.86 -24.01 18.87
N ALA A 392 -17.84 -23.55 18.14
CA ALA A 392 -16.46 -23.58 18.62
C ALA A 392 -16.27 -22.70 19.87
N ILE A 393 -16.85 -21.49 19.88
CA ILE A 393 -16.84 -20.59 21.04
C ILE A 393 -17.47 -21.28 22.25
N LYS A 394 -18.67 -21.84 22.06
CA LYS A 394 -19.40 -22.53 23.11
C LYS A 394 -18.60 -23.70 23.70
N LEU A 395 -17.98 -24.52 22.85
CA LEU A 395 -17.13 -25.63 23.29
C LEU A 395 -15.94 -25.15 24.12
N VAL A 396 -15.29 -24.05 23.72
CA VAL A 396 -14.17 -23.46 24.48
C VAL A 396 -14.62 -22.98 25.85
N GLU A 397 -15.74 -22.26 25.92
CA GLU A 397 -16.22 -21.66 27.18
C GLU A 397 -16.85 -22.66 28.15
N GLU A 398 -17.47 -23.75 27.66
CA GLU A 398 -18.08 -24.80 28.49
C GLU A 398 -17.06 -25.82 29.03
N THR A 399 -15.87 -25.91 28.43
CA THR A 399 -14.86 -26.90 28.82
C THR A 399 -13.98 -26.37 29.95
N GLU A 400 -14.40 -26.59 31.20
CA GLU A 400 -13.74 -26.06 32.42
C GLU A 400 -12.24 -26.36 32.52
N ARG A 401 -11.79 -27.55 32.08
CA ARG A 401 -10.38 -27.97 32.15
C ARG A 401 -9.41 -27.03 31.43
N TRP A 402 -9.87 -26.29 30.41
CA TRP A 402 -9.03 -25.34 29.69
C TRP A 402 -8.89 -24.01 30.45
N GLY A 403 -9.85 -23.66 31.31
CA GLY A 403 -9.84 -22.40 32.06
C GLY A 403 -9.70 -21.16 31.15
N ALA A 404 -10.25 -21.23 29.95
CA ALA A 404 -10.00 -20.29 28.87
C ALA A 404 -11.25 -19.47 28.54
N LYS A 405 -11.07 -18.27 27.97
CA LYS A 405 -12.18 -17.38 27.61
C LYS A 405 -12.01 -16.80 26.23
N VAL A 406 -13.05 -16.82 25.40
CA VAL A 406 -13.02 -16.15 24.10
C VAL A 406 -13.12 -14.64 24.32
N VAL A 407 -12.14 -13.89 23.82
CA VAL A 407 -12.05 -12.43 23.98
C VAL A 407 -12.26 -11.66 22.68
N TYR A 408 -12.15 -12.33 21.54
CA TYR A 408 -12.43 -11.79 20.22
C TYR A 408 -12.65 -12.92 19.19
N GLY A 409 -13.32 -12.61 18.09
CA GLY A 409 -13.48 -13.50 16.95
C GLY A 409 -13.72 -12.68 15.68
N ASP A 410 -13.01 -13.02 14.61
CA ASP A 410 -13.11 -12.36 13.31
C ASP A 410 -13.36 -13.42 12.23
N THR A 411 -14.64 -13.61 11.91
CA THR A 411 -15.18 -14.46 10.83
C THR A 411 -14.83 -15.96 10.86
N ASP A 412 -13.55 -16.29 10.81
CA ASP A 412 -12.95 -17.62 10.73
C ASP A 412 -11.91 -17.86 11.84
N SER A 413 -11.59 -16.83 12.62
CA SER A 413 -10.62 -16.89 13.72
C SER A 413 -11.24 -16.68 15.11
N LEU A 414 -10.68 -17.36 16.10
CA LEU A 414 -11.00 -17.25 17.53
C LEU A 414 -9.78 -16.78 18.31
N PHE A 415 -9.98 -15.84 19.23
CA PHE A 415 -8.96 -15.35 20.14
C PHE A 415 -9.34 -15.79 21.55
N VAL A 416 -8.54 -16.69 22.10
CA VAL A 416 -8.82 -17.37 23.36
C VAL A 416 -7.78 -16.95 24.40
N LEU A 417 -8.21 -16.22 25.42
CA LEU A 417 -7.40 -15.83 26.56
C LEU A 417 -7.18 -17.02 27.48
N CYS A 418 -5.93 -17.22 27.92
CA CYS A 418 -5.54 -18.19 28.95
C CYS A 418 -4.99 -17.44 30.18
N PRO A 419 -5.84 -17.02 31.13
CA PRO A 419 -5.42 -16.20 32.27
C PRO A 419 -4.37 -16.89 33.14
N GLY A 420 -3.30 -16.18 33.50
CA GLY A 420 -2.24 -16.68 34.38
C GLY A 420 -1.44 -17.87 33.85
N ARG A 421 -1.54 -18.20 32.54
CA ARG A 421 -0.81 -19.32 31.92
C ARG A 421 0.49 -18.88 31.28
N SER A 422 1.44 -19.80 31.15
CA SER A 422 2.64 -19.59 30.36
C SER A 422 2.35 -19.69 28.86
N LYS A 423 3.26 -19.16 28.03
CA LYS A 423 3.23 -19.30 26.57
C LYS A 423 3.18 -20.78 26.17
N GLU A 424 4.02 -21.62 26.78
CA GLU A 424 4.12 -23.06 26.49
C GLU A 424 2.83 -23.81 26.83
N GLU A 425 2.19 -23.47 27.96
CA GLU A 425 0.88 -24.01 28.34
C GLU A 425 -0.21 -23.57 27.34
N ALA A 426 -0.19 -22.31 26.91
CA ALA A 426 -1.14 -21.79 25.94
C ALA A 426 -1.04 -22.51 24.58
N PHE A 427 0.16 -22.89 24.12
CA PHE A 427 0.31 -23.72 22.92
C PHE A 427 -0.31 -25.11 23.09
N LYS A 428 -0.12 -25.76 24.24
CA LYS A 428 -0.73 -27.08 24.52
C LYS A 428 -2.26 -27.00 24.52
N ILE A 429 -2.82 -26.05 25.26
CA ILE A 429 -4.27 -25.80 25.32
C ILE A 429 -4.81 -25.48 23.90
N GLY A 430 -4.08 -24.68 23.12
CA GLY A 430 -4.47 -24.33 21.76
C GLY A 430 -4.58 -25.53 20.83
N GLU A 431 -3.66 -26.48 20.92
CA GLU A 431 -3.73 -27.72 20.12
C GLU A 431 -4.87 -28.63 20.57
N GLU A 432 -5.11 -28.76 21.89
CA GLU A 432 -6.25 -29.52 22.41
C GLU A 432 -7.59 -28.96 21.94
N ILE A 433 -7.75 -27.63 21.97
CA ILE A 433 -8.95 -26.97 21.45
C ILE A 433 -9.08 -27.21 19.94
N ALA A 434 -8.00 -27.04 19.19
CA ALA A 434 -8.01 -27.23 17.74
C ALA A 434 -8.42 -28.66 17.35
N GLU A 435 -7.94 -29.67 18.06
CA GLU A 435 -8.31 -31.07 17.85
C GLU A 435 -9.77 -31.34 18.21
N ALA A 436 -10.22 -30.88 19.39
CA ALA A 436 -11.59 -31.08 19.85
C ALA A 436 -12.61 -30.45 18.89
N VAL A 437 -12.42 -29.18 18.51
CA VAL A 437 -13.30 -28.48 17.56
C VAL A 437 -13.27 -29.14 16.19
N THR A 438 -12.11 -29.59 15.71
CA THR A 438 -12.00 -30.29 14.43
C THR A 438 -12.79 -31.60 14.43
N LYS A 439 -12.77 -32.35 15.54
CA LYS A 439 -13.48 -33.63 15.67
C LYS A 439 -15.01 -33.48 15.64
N GLU A 440 -15.56 -32.36 16.10
CA GLU A 440 -17.00 -32.09 16.06
C GLU A 440 -17.52 -31.65 14.67
N ASN A 441 -16.63 -31.36 13.72
CA ASN A 441 -16.99 -30.82 12.42
C ASN A 441 -16.81 -31.85 11.29
N PRO A 442 -17.67 -31.81 10.26
CA PRO A 442 -17.54 -32.70 9.10
C PRO A 442 -16.30 -32.36 8.27
N PRO A 443 -15.62 -33.36 7.68
CA PRO A 443 -14.48 -33.11 6.79
C PRO A 443 -14.93 -32.31 5.55
N PRO A 444 -14.12 -31.35 5.04
CA PRO A 444 -12.76 -31.02 5.44
C PRO A 444 -12.63 -29.83 6.42
N VAL A 445 -13.69 -29.48 7.17
CA VAL A 445 -13.65 -28.35 8.11
C VAL A 445 -12.67 -28.68 9.24
N LYS A 446 -11.60 -27.88 9.36
CA LYS A 446 -10.52 -28.10 10.33
C LYS A 446 -10.09 -26.79 10.97
N LEU A 447 -10.06 -26.76 12.30
CA LEU A 447 -9.49 -25.67 13.08
C LEU A 447 -7.97 -25.89 13.23
N LYS A 448 -7.20 -24.81 13.22
CA LYS A 448 -5.75 -24.87 13.39
C LYS A 448 -5.30 -23.85 14.41
N LEU A 449 -4.37 -24.24 15.28
CA LEU A 449 -3.55 -23.29 16.00
C LEU A 449 -2.64 -22.53 15.02
N GLU A 450 -2.80 -21.21 14.95
CA GLU A 450 -1.96 -20.35 14.13
C GLU A 450 -0.78 -19.83 14.94
N LYS A 451 -1.05 -19.26 16.11
CA LYS A 451 -0.08 -18.51 16.92
C LYS A 451 -0.60 -18.22 18.33
N VAL A 452 0.30 -17.72 19.18
CA VAL A 452 -0.01 -17.14 20.49
C VAL A 452 0.51 -15.71 20.56
N TYR A 453 -0.30 -14.78 21.07
CA TYR A 453 0.11 -13.42 21.37
C TYR A 453 0.45 -13.24 22.85
N GLN A 454 1.62 -12.69 23.16
CA GLN A 454 1.99 -12.31 24.53
C GLN A 454 3.13 -11.25 24.57
N PRO A 455 2.90 -10.02 25.05
CA PRO A 455 1.61 -9.39 25.34
C PRO A 455 0.89 -8.92 24.07
N SER A 456 -0.34 -8.41 24.21
CA SER A 456 -1.11 -7.81 23.11
C SER A 456 -2.11 -6.73 23.54
N ILE A 457 -2.63 -5.98 22.56
CA ILE A 457 -3.70 -5.00 22.71
C ILE A 457 -4.76 -5.30 21.66
N LEU A 458 -6.00 -5.50 22.11
CA LEU A 458 -7.17 -5.51 21.24
C LEU A 458 -7.84 -4.13 21.35
N GLN A 459 -7.92 -3.36 20.26
CA GLN A 459 -8.53 -2.02 20.28
C GLN A 459 -10.01 -2.08 19.92
N THR A 460 -10.30 -2.48 18.69
CA THR A 460 -11.65 -2.59 18.13
C THR A 460 -11.65 -3.68 17.07
N LYS A 461 -12.82 -3.99 16.49
CA LYS A 461 -12.94 -4.94 15.38
C LYS A 461 -11.87 -4.68 14.30
N LYS A 462 -11.12 -5.73 13.95
CA LYS A 462 -10.04 -5.72 12.96
C LYS A 462 -8.87 -4.79 13.29
N ARG A 463 -8.72 -4.39 14.55
CA ARG A 463 -7.64 -3.51 15.04
C ARG A 463 -7.02 -4.08 16.31
N TYR A 464 -5.89 -4.74 16.15
CA TYR A 464 -5.14 -5.34 17.25
C TYR A 464 -3.65 -5.41 16.93
N VAL A 465 -2.85 -5.57 17.98
CA VAL A 465 -1.39 -5.63 17.90
C VAL A 465 -0.83 -6.47 19.03
N GLY A 466 0.21 -7.25 18.77
CA GLY A 466 0.82 -8.08 19.79
C GLY A 466 2.17 -8.62 19.38
N TYR A 467 2.85 -9.19 20.36
CA TYR A 467 4.02 -10.03 20.15
C TYR A 467 3.59 -11.45 19.87
N MET A 468 3.77 -11.85 18.61
CA MET A 468 3.38 -13.13 18.06
C MET A 468 4.48 -14.18 18.26
N TYR A 469 4.09 -15.36 18.69
CA TYR A 469 4.87 -16.59 18.67
C TYR A 469 4.14 -17.62 17.80
N GLU A 470 4.87 -18.26 16.88
CA GLU A 470 4.35 -19.35 16.03
C GLU A 470 4.56 -20.72 16.68
N SER A 471 5.50 -20.82 17.64
CA SER A 471 5.78 -22.04 18.38
C SER A 471 6.19 -21.76 19.83
N ALA A 472 6.08 -22.78 20.68
CA ALA A 472 6.41 -22.68 22.11
C ALA A 472 7.92 -22.45 22.34
N ASP A 473 8.77 -23.00 21.50
CA ASP A 473 10.23 -22.87 21.55
C ASP A 473 10.75 -21.54 20.97
N GLN A 474 9.90 -20.77 20.30
CA GLN A 474 10.30 -19.47 19.75
C GLN A 474 10.64 -18.49 20.89
N ALA A 475 11.93 -18.11 20.97
CA ALA A 475 12.43 -17.21 22.01
C ALA A 475 12.10 -15.73 21.74
N LYS A 476 12.28 -15.25 20.50
CA LYS A 476 12.05 -13.84 20.14
C LYS A 476 10.68 -13.68 19.48
N PRO A 477 9.82 -12.77 19.98
CA PRO A 477 8.52 -12.52 19.36
C PRO A 477 8.66 -11.81 18.02
N ILE A 478 7.63 -11.96 17.19
CA ILE A 478 7.41 -11.16 15.99
C ILE A 478 6.36 -10.09 16.32
N TYR A 479 6.69 -8.83 16.10
CA TYR A 479 5.70 -7.75 16.23
C TYR A 479 4.70 -7.85 15.07
N GLU A 480 3.45 -8.15 15.39
CA GLU A 480 2.37 -8.22 14.40
C GLU A 480 1.28 -7.21 14.74
N ALA A 481 0.89 -6.42 13.74
CA ALA A 481 -0.13 -5.40 13.82
C ALA A 481 -1.16 -5.60 12.72
N LYS A 482 -2.46 -5.52 13.07
CA LYS A 482 -3.58 -5.62 12.14
C LYS A 482 -4.46 -4.38 12.24
N GLY A 483 -4.70 -3.72 11.12
CA GLY A 483 -5.62 -2.57 10.99
C GLY A 483 -5.22 -1.27 11.69
N ILE A 484 -4.20 -1.28 12.55
CA ILE A 484 -3.65 -0.09 13.21
C ILE A 484 -2.65 0.65 12.31
N GLU A 485 -2.27 1.86 12.70
CA GLU A 485 -1.58 2.83 11.85
C GLU A 485 -0.15 2.43 11.49
N THR A 486 0.45 1.47 12.19
CA THR A 486 1.77 0.94 11.83
C THR A 486 1.77 0.23 10.48
N VAL A 487 0.62 -0.28 10.02
CA VAL A 487 0.49 -0.99 8.73
C VAL A 487 -0.38 -0.25 7.71
N ARG A 488 -0.98 0.88 8.10
CA ARG A 488 -1.80 1.69 7.20
C ARG A 488 -0.95 2.67 6.39
N ARG A 489 -1.41 2.96 5.18
CA ARG A 489 -0.72 3.83 4.20
C ARG A 489 -1.38 5.19 4.02
N ASP A 490 -2.40 5.53 4.81
CA ASP A 490 -3.13 6.80 4.73
C ASP A 490 -2.56 7.91 5.63
N GLY A 491 -1.72 7.53 6.61
CA GLY A 491 -0.92 8.44 7.43
C GLY A 491 0.46 8.76 6.83
N CYS A 492 1.27 9.49 7.59
CA CYS A 492 2.68 9.74 7.29
C CYS A 492 3.61 8.81 8.11
N PRO A 493 4.84 8.51 7.65
CA PRO A 493 5.72 7.53 8.29
C PRO A 493 6.05 7.80 9.77
N VAL A 494 6.09 9.06 10.21
CA VAL A 494 6.34 9.42 11.62
C VAL A 494 5.31 8.79 12.56
N VAL A 495 4.05 8.69 12.14
CA VAL A 495 2.97 8.11 12.94
C VAL A 495 3.23 6.63 13.16
N ALA A 496 3.48 5.88 12.08
CA ALA A 496 3.76 4.45 12.13
C ALA A 496 5.01 4.16 12.98
N LYS A 497 6.12 4.85 12.71
CA LYS A 497 7.40 4.68 13.43
C LYS A 497 7.28 5.00 14.92
N MET A 498 6.57 6.07 15.26
CA MET A 498 6.41 6.48 16.66
C MET A 498 5.49 5.52 17.41
N LEU A 499 4.35 5.13 16.82
CA LEU A 499 3.42 4.18 17.41
C LEU A 499 4.07 2.81 17.62
N GLU A 500 4.76 2.27 16.60
CA GLU A 500 5.46 1.00 16.73
C GLU A 500 6.51 1.04 17.84
N LYS A 501 7.32 2.12 17.91
CA LYS A 501 8.35 2.21 18.95
C LYS A 501 7.75 2.37 20.35
N VAL A 502 6.65 3.11 20.49
CA VAL A 502 5.90 3.22 21.76
C VAL A 502 5.39 1.85 22.21
N LEU A 503 4.75 1.11 21.30
CA LEU A 503 4.20 -0.21 21.61
C LEU A 503 5.29 -1.24 21.92
N ARG A 504 6.43 -1.20 21.22
CA ARG A 504 7.58 -2.06 21.54
C ARG A 504 8.14 -1.76 22.94
N ILE A 505 8.33 -0.48 23.29
CA ILE A 505 8.78 -0.12 24.65
C ILE A 505 7.78 -0.63 25.69
N LEU A 506 6.48 -0.46 25.44
CA LEU A 506 5.43 -0.96 26.33
C LEU A 506 5.49 -2.48 26.49
N PHE A 507 5.59 -3.24 25.40
CA PHE A 507 5.61 -4.70 25.43
C PHE A 507 6.91 -5.28 26.01
N GLU A 508 8.04 -4.63 25.78
CA GLU A 508 9.37 -5.08 26.26
C GLU A 508 9.60 -4.76 27.73
N THR A 509 9.04 -3.64 28.23
CA THR A 509 9.39 -3.12 29.56
C THR A 509 8.23 -3.06 30.54
N CYS A 510 6.98 -3.11 30.06
CA CYS A 510 5.77 -2.86 30.84
C CYS A 510 5.80 -1.55 31.65
N ASP A 511 6.64 -0.58 31.25
CA ASP A 511 6.89 0.65 32.00
C ASP A 511 6.41 1.88 31.21
N VAL A 512 5.29 2.46 31.67
CA VAL A 512 4.68 3.65 31.07
C VAL A 512 5.56 4.89 31.19
N SER A 513 6.46 4.94 32.18
CA SER A 513 7.38 6.07 32.37
C SER A 513 8.38 6.18 31.21
N LYS A 514 8.91 5.04 30.75
CA LYS A 514 9.78 4.96 29.57
C LYS A 514 9.05 5.35 28.29
N VAL A 515 7.77 4.98 28.18
CA VAL A 515 6.88 5.39 27.08
C VAL A 515 6.68 6.91 27.08
N LYS A 516 6.36 7.51 28.24
CA LYS A 516 6.20 8.97 28.41
C LYS A 516 7.50 9.68 28.03
N GLN A 517 8.64 9.24 28.56
CA GLN A 517 9.96 9.83 28.29
C GLN A 517 10.28 9.82 26.78
N TYR A 518 10.07 8.69 26.10
CA TYR A 518 10.27 8.58 24.65
C TYR A 518 9.34 9.53 23.89
N THR A 519 8.05 9.52 24.22
CA THR A 519 6.99 10.30 23.55
C THR A 519 7.25 11.80 23.67
N CYS A 520 7.49 12.30 24.89
CA CYS A 520 7.83 13.69 25.15
C CYS A 520 9.10 14.11 24.40
N ARG A 521 10.14 13.26 24.38
CA ARG A 521 11.37 13.55 23.62
C ARG A 521 11.13 13.67 22.13
N GLN A 522 10.24 12.86 21.54
CA GLN A 522 9.89 12.98 20.12
C GLN A 522 9.10 14.27 19.87
N PHE A 523 8.12 14.61 20.71
CA PHE A 523 7.38 15.87 20.60
C PHE A 523 8.34 17.08 20.65
N THR A 524 9.29 17.11 21.57
CA THR A 524 10.32 18.15 21.63
C THR A 524 11.13 18.24 20.33
N LYS A 525 11.60 17.11 19.78
CA LYS A 525 12.33 17.09 18.49
C LYS A 525 11.51 17.65 17.32
N ILE A 526 10.22 17.34 17.29
CA ILE A 526 9.28 17.81 16.26
C ILE A 526 9.10 19.33 16.37
N LEU A 527 8.85 19.83 17.58
CA LEU A 527 8.70 21.27 17.86
C LEU A 527 9.97 22.05 17.53
N GLU A 528 11.14 21.47 17.77
CA GLU A 528 12.45 22.05 17.43
C GLU A 528 12.81 21.97 15.95
N GLY A 529 12.01 21.29 15.11
CA GLY A 529 12.32 21.05 13.71
C GLY A 529 13.53 20.13 13.48
N ARG A 530 14.01 19.41 14.51
CA ARG A 530 15.16 18.48 14.42
C ARG A 530 14.74 17.09 13.94
N VAL A 531 13.95 17.04 12.87
CA VAL A 531 13.36 15.83 12.31
C VAL A 531 13.79 15.60 10.86
N ASN A 532 13.59 14.37 10.37
CA ASN A 532 13.66 14.09 8.94
C ASN A 532 12.30 14.43 8.31
N LEU A 533 12.26 15.42 7.41
CA LEU A 533 11.03 15.86 6.77
C LEU A 533 10.36 14.78 5.92
N GLN A 534 11.12 13.78 5.45
CA GLN A 534 10.58 12.65 4.71
C GLN A 534 9.49 11.90 5.51
N ASP A 535 9.65 11.83 6.84
CA ASP A 535 8.71 11.11 7.71
C ASP A 535 7.37 11.85 7.89
N PHE A 536 7.28 13.09 7.41
CA PHE A 536 6.10 13.95 7.51
C PHE A 536 5.32 14.04 6.20
N ILE A 537 5.77 13.35 5.15
CA ILE A 537 5.10 13.33 3.85
C ILE A 537 3.90 12.39 3.92
N PHE A 538 2.70 12.93 3.68
CA PHE A 538 1.52 12.14 3.37
C PHE A 538 1.54 11.74 1.90
N ALA A 539 0.90 10.62 1.55
CA ALA A 539 0.70 10.23 0.17
C ALA A 539 -0.71 9.66 -0.03
N LYS A 540 -1.53 10.33 -0.84
CA LYS A 540 -2.92 9.92 -1.12
C LYS A 540 -3.15 9.67 -2.59
N GLU A 541 -3.96 8.65 -2.88
CA GLU A 541 -4.29 8.24 -4.23
C GLU A 541 -5.13 9.30 -4.96
N PHE A 542 -4.71 9.66 -6.18
CA PHE A 542 -5.46 10.49 -7.09
C PHE A 542 -6.48 9.65 -7.85
N ARG A 543 -7.76 10.04 -7.78
CA ARG A 543 -8.88 9.26 -8.35
C ARG A 543 -9.29 9.69 -9.76
N GLY A 544 -8.56 10.61 -10.39
CA GLY A 544 -9.01 11.33 -11.58
C GLY A 544 -9.96 12.47 -11.22
N GLU A 545 -10.07 13.49 -12.07
CA GLU A 545 -10.92 14.66 -11.80
C GLU A 545 -12.41 14.29 -11.67
N SER A 546 -12.91 13.43 -12.56
CA SER A 546 -14.27 12.86 -12.54
C SER A 546 -14.53 11.93 -11.35
N GLY A 547 -13.47 11.41 -10.70
CA GLY A 547 -13.56 10.54 -9.53
C GLY A 547 -13.89 11.26 -8.22
N TYR A 548 -13.97 12.59 -8.23
CA TYR A 548 -14.32 13.41 -7.07
C TYR A 548 -15.68 14.09 -7.25
N LYS A 549 -16.41 14.25 -6.14
CA LYS A 549 -17.64 15.05 -6.13
C LYS A 549 -17.31 16.52 -6.47
N PRO A 550 -18.21 17.24 -7.15
CA PRO A 550 -18.07 18.68 -7.35
C PRO A 550 -17.78 19.40 -6.02
N GLY A 551 -16.79 20.30 -6.01
CA GLY A 551 -16.37 21.03 -4.80
C GLY A 551 -15.52 20.25 -3.79
N ALA A 552 -15.09 19.02 -4.07
CA ALA A 552 -14.25 18.26 -3.14
C ALA A 552 -12.92 18.97 -2.81
N CYS A 553 -12.62 19.10 -1.52
CA CYS A 553 -11.36 19.68 -1.01
C CYS A 553 -10.38 18.59 -0.56
N VAL A 554 -9.78 17.90 -1.53
CA VAL A 554 -8.81 16.82 -1.27
C VAL A 554 -7.39 17.29 -1.62
N PRO A 555 -6.36 17.05 -0.79
CA PRO A 555 -4.98 17.50 -1.05
C PRO A 555 -4.43 17.12 -2.43
N ALA A 556 -4.65 15.88 -2.87
CA ALA A 556 -4.20 15.41 -4.18
C ALA A 556 -4.85 16.20 -5.35
N LEU A 557 -6.15 16.51 -5.23
CA LEU A 557 -6.90 17.27 -6.24
C LEU A 557 -6.47 18.75 -6.25
N GLU A 558 -6.25 19.34 -5.08
CA GLU A 558 -5.78 20.74 -4.96
C GLU A 558 -4.38 20.92 -5.55
N LEU A 559 -3.45 19.99 -5.30
CA LEU A 559 -2.11 20.03 -5.89
C LEU A 559 -2.16 19.81 -7.41
N MET A 560 -2.96 18.85 -7.88
CA MET A 560 -3.16 18.62 -9.31
C MET A 560 -3.62 19.91 -10.02
N ARG A 561 -4.64 20.59 -9.49
CA ARG A 561 -5.15 21.85 -10.07
C ARG A 561 -4.05 22.91 -10.20
N LYS A 562 -3.21 23.05 -9.16
CA LYS A 562 -2.07 23.98 -9.19
C LYS A 562 -1.03 23.59 -10.24
N TRP A 563 -0.69 22.31 -10.32
CA TRP A 563 0.30 21.83 -11.28
C TRP A 563 -0.19 21.94 -12.73
N LYS A 564 -1.46 21.62 -13.00
CA LYS A 564 -2.07 21.71 -14.32
C LYS A 564 -2.09 23.14 -14.88
N LEU A 565 -2.26 24.15 -14.01
CA LEU A 565 -2.14 25.57 -14.38
C LEU A 565 -0.73 25.94 -14.84
N THR A 566 0.30 25.29 -14.30
CA THR A 566 1.70 25.54 -14.69
C THR A 566 2.16 24.70 -15.88
N ASP A 567 1.71 23.45 -15.95
CA ASP A 567 2.11 22.47 -16.96
C ASP A 567 1.00 21.41 -17.07
N PRO A 568 0.22 21.41 -18.18
CA PRO A 568 -0.85 20.44 -18.38
C PRO A 568 -0.38 18.97 -18.33
N ARG A 569 0.88 18.66 -18.64
CA ARG A 569 1.43 17.29 -18.60
C ARG A 569 1.84 16.85 -17.19
N ARG A 570 1.75 17.71 -16.16
CA ARG A 570 1.98 17.34 -14.75
C ARG A 570 0.77 16.72 -14.06
N GLU A 571 -0.30 16.44 -14.80
CA GLU A 571 -1.46 15.77 -14.24
C GLU A 571 -1.09 14.34 -13.74
N PRO A 572 -1.34 14.02 -12.46
CA PRO A 572 -1.08 12.68 -11.94
C PRO A 572 -1.97 11.63 -12.59
N ARG A 573 -1.47 10.40 -12.75
CA ARG A 573 -2.26 9.28 -13.27
C ARG A 573 -3.27 8.78 -12.25
N GLN A 574 -4.42 8.28 -12.73
CA GLN A 574 -5.40 7.66 -11.85
C GLN A 574 -4.77 6.47 -11.11
N GLY A 575 -4.89 6.47 -9.79
CA GLY A 575 -4.23 5.49 -8.92
C GLY A 575 -2.84 5.91 -8.42
N GLN A 576 -2.25 6.97 -8.97
CA GLN A 576 -0.97 7.52 -8.50
C GLN A 576 -1.15 8.13 -7.11
N ARG A 577 -0.16 7.92 -6.24
CA ARG A 577 -0.13 8.53 -4.91
C ARG A 577 0.56 9.88 -4.97
N VAL A 578 -0.18 10.94 -4.67
CA VAL A 578 0.30 12.32 -4.67
C VAL A 578 0.87 12.66 -3.29
N PRO A 579 2.18 12.98 -3.18
CA PRO A 579 2.81 13.32 -1.92
C PRO A 579 2.50 14.77 -1.53
N TYR A 580 2.26 15.02 -0.25
CA TYR A 580 2.01 16.37 0.27
C TYR A 580 2.40 16.52 1.74
N VAL A 581 2.60 17.78 2.15
CA VAL A 581 2.88 18.19 3.53
C VAL A 581 1.93 19.31 3.96
N ILE A 582 1.72 19.42 5.28
CA ILE A 582 1.00 20.54 5.89
C ILE A 582 2.01 21.53 6.48
N ILE A 583 1.99 22.77 6.00
CA ILE A 583 2.84 23.86 6.49
C ILE A 583 2.12 24.73 7.53
N ASN A 584 2.89 25.54 8.24
CA ASN A 584 2.32 26.61 9.07
C ASN A 584 1.59 27.64 8.21
N GLY A 585 0.57 28.27 8.79
CA GLY A 585 -0.11 29.41 8.20
C GLY A 585 -0.77 30.27 9.27
N PRO A 586 -1.39 31.39 8.86
CA PRO A 586 -2.11 32.26 9.76
C PRO A 586 -3.23 31.50 10.53
N PRO A 587 -3.61 31.98 11.73
CA PRO A 587 -4.75 31.44 12.46
C PRO A 587 -6.01 31.38 11.58
N LEU A 588 -6.87 30.38 11.83
CA LEU A 588 -8.17 30.19 11.16
C LEU A 588 -8.13 29.90 9.65
N VAL A 589 -6.96 29.77 9.04
CA VAL A 589 -6.85 29.38 7.63
C VAL A 589 -7.25 27.90 7.45
N PRO A 590 -8.14 27.57 6.49
CA PRO A 590 -8.50 26.20 6.20
C PRO A 590 -7.27 25.33 5.87
N LEU A 591 -7.20 24.13 6.45
CA LEU A 591 -6.07 23.21 6.30
C LEU A 591 -5.69 22.95 4.84
N ILE A 592 -6.68 22.88 3.95
CA ILE A 592 -6.46 22.63 2.51
C ILE A 592 -5.58 23.71 1.86
N ARG A 593 -5.65 24.97 2.32
CA ARG A 593 -4.81 26.07 1.83
C ARG A 593 -3.35 25.97 2.32
N LEU A 594 -3.12 25.20 3.38
CA LEU A 594 -1.80 24.92 3.96
C LEU A 594 -1.14 23.66 3.37
N VAL A 595 -1.77 23.01 2.39
CA VAL A 595 -1.19 21.89 1.66
C VAL A 595 -0.14 22.39 0.68
N ARG A 596 1.05 21.79 0.71
CA ARG A 596 2.15 22.05 -0.22
C ARG A 596 2.75 20.74 -0.72
N SER A 597 3.36 20.77 -1.89
CA SER A 597 4.21 19.66 -2.34
C SER A 597 5.51 19.62 -1.51
N PRO A 598 6.14 18.44 -1.34
CA PRO A 598 7.44 18.36 -0.68
C PRO A 598 8.53 19.16 -1.41
N ASP A 599 8.47 19.23 -2.75
CA ASP A 599 9.40 20.03 -3.56
C ASP A 599 9.33 21.53 -3.26
N GLU A 600 8.11 22.06 -3.06
CA GLU A 600 7.89 23.45 -2.64
C GLU A 600 8.48 23.72 -1.24
N LEU A 601 8.32 22.77 -0.31
CA LEU A 601 8.89 22.88 1.04
C LEU A 601 10.43 22.90 0.99
N LEU A 602 11.05 22.05 0.16
CA LEU A 602 12.51 21.99 0.03
C LEU A 602 13.10 23.21 -0.67
N SER A 603 12.34 23.82 -1.58
CA SER A 603 12.78 24.97 -2.38
C SER A 603 12.57 26.32 -1.69
N ASN A 604 11.76 26.39 -0.62
CA ASN A 604 11.41 27.63 0.06
C ASN A 604 11.68 27.57 1.57
N GLU A 605 12.71 28.31 2.00
CA GLU A 605 13.18 28.38 3.40
C GLU A 605 12.19 29.02 4.37
N GLY A 606 11.25 29.81 3.85
CA GLY A 606 10.17 30.41 4.64
C GLY A 606 9.08 29.41 5.03
N LEU A 607 9.02 28.25 4.37
CA LEU A 607 8.02 27.22 4.65
C LEU A 607 8.52 26.26 5.72
N LYS A 608 7.71 26.06 6.76
CA LYS A 608 7.97 25.09 7.83
C LYS A 608 6.73 24.22 8.04
N ILE A 609 6.94 22.95 8.36
CA ILE A 609 5.85 22.04 8.68
C ILE A 609 5.08 22.51 9.92
N ASN A 610 3.78 22.23 9.95
CA ASN A 610 2.94 22.53 11.11
C ASN A 610 3.12 21.48 12.21
N ALA A 611 4.15 21.65 13.04
CA ALA A 611 4.50 20.73 14.11
C ALA A 611 3.31 20.43 15.05
N ASN A 612 2.52 21.45 15.41
CA ASN A 612 1.34 21.27 16.26
C ASN A 612 0.30 20.37 15.57
N TYR A 613 -0.04 20.65 14.30
CA TYR A 613 -0.95 19.80 13.53
C TYR A 613 -0.48 18.33 13.51
N TYR A 614 0.80 18.08 13.22
CA TYR A 614 1.30 16.70 13.18
C TYR A 614 1.21 16.00 14.53
N ILE A 615 1.59 16.68 15.62
CA ILE A 615 1.52 16.11 16.97
C ILE A 615 0.07 15.84 17.35
N VAL A 616 -0.79 16.86 17.31
CA VAL A 616 -2.15 16.81 17.85
C VAL A 616 -3.12 16.04 16.96
N LYS A 617 -3.05 16.21 15.63
CA LYS A 617 -4.02 15.63 14.70
C LYS A 617 -3.56 14.32 14.08
N ALA A 618 -2.24 14.12 13.94
CA ALA A 618 -1.71 12.92 13.29
C ALA A 618 -1.17 11.88 14.30
N ILE A 619 -0.35 12.28 15.27
CA ILE A 619 0.43 11.35 16.11
C ILE A 619 -0.32 10.94 17.38
N ILE A 620 -0.89 11.89 18.12
CA ILE A 620 -1.56 11.62 19.40
C ILE A 620 -2.76 10.68 19.26
N PRO A 621 -3.69 10.84 18.28
CA PRO A 621 -4.88 9.99 18.24
C PRO A 621 -4.57 8.49 18.08
N PRO A 622 -3.63 8.08 17.20
CA PRO A 622 -3.11 6.71 17.15
C PRO A 622 -2.52 6.20 18.46
N LEU A 623 -1.70 7.01 19.14
CA LEU A 623 -1.09 6.64 20.42
C LEU A 623 -2.17 6.44 21.49
N ASN A 624 -3.09 7.38 21.63
CA ASN A 624 -4.13 7.35 22.65
C ASN A 624 -5.11 6.19 22.47
N ARG A 625 -5.36 5.73 21.23
CA ARG A 625 -6.14 4.49 21.03
C ARG A 625 -5.51 3.25 21.66
N CYS A 626 -4.20 3.26 21.93
CA CYS A 626 -3.53 2.20 22.69
C CYS A 626 -3.33 2.60 24.16
N LEU A 627 -2.83 3.82 24.42
CA LEU A 627 -2.40 4.26 25.73
C LEU A 627 -3.56 4.49 26.70
N LEU A 628 -4.72 4.94 26.22
CA LEU A 628 -5.89 5.13 27.08
C LEU A 628 -6.41 3.81 27.65
N LEU A 629 -6.19 2.68 26.95
CA LEU A 629 -6.55 1.35 27.42
C LEU A 629 -5.74 0.90 28.65
N ILE A 630 -4.64 1.59 28.96
CA ILE A 630 -3.79 1.38 30.15
C ILE A 630 -3.76 2.61 31.07
N GLY A 631 -4.68 3.56 30.88
CA GLY A 631 -4.77 4.77 31.72
C GLY A 631 -3.73 5.86 31.43
N ALA A 632 -3.07 5.84 30.27
CA ALA A 632 -2.07 6.83 29.87
C ALA A 632 -2.59 7.76 28.75
N ASP A 633 -2.32 9.07 28.86
CA ASP A 633 -2.77 10.07 27.88
C ASP A 633 -1.62 10.91 27.31
N ALA A 634 -1.38 10.76 26.00
CA ALA A 634 -0.36 11.52 25.28
C ALA A 634 -0.75 13.01 25.07
N ASN A 635 -2.04 13.38 25.11
CA ASN A 635 -2.46 14.78 25.12
C ASN A 635 -2.02 15.47 26.40
N GLN A 636 -2.27 14.84 27.54
CA GLN A 636 -1.82 15.35 28.83
C GLN A 636 -0.29 15.57 28.82
N TRP A 637 0.47 14.55 28.38
CA TRP A 637 1.92 14.67 28.28
C TRP A 637 2.38 15.78 27.34
N TYR A 638 1.66 16.03 26.25
CA TYR A 638 1.95 17.13 25.34
C TYR A 638 1.65 18.50 25.95
N ASN A 639 0.57 18.63 26.72
CA ASN A 639 0.19 19.87 27.39
C ASN A 639 1.14 20.22 28.55
N GLU A 640 1.65 19.20 29.26
CA GLU A 640 2.64 19.33 30.33
C GLU A 640 4.06 19.64 29.83
N LEU A 641 4.33 19.51 28.53
CA LEU A 641 5.67 19.77 27.99
C LEU A 641 6.06 21.23 28.25
N PRO A 642 7.25 21.48 28.83
CA PRO A 642 7.79 22.82 28.96
C PRO A 642 7.91 23.45 27.57
N ARG A 643 7.08 24.44 27.28
CA ARG A 643 7.19 25.25 26.06
C ARG A 643 8.38 26.19 26.23
N LYS A 644 9.59 25.64 26.09
CA LYS A 644 10.77 26.51 25.93
C LYS A 644 10.52 27.32 24.66
N THR A 645 10.48 28.64 24.80
CA THR A 645 10.51 29.57 23.66
C THR A 645 11.85 29.38 22.97
N LEU A 646 11.90 28.41 22.05
CA LEU A 646 13.06 28.14 21.24
C LEU A 646 13.10 29.21 20.16
N MET A 647 13.66 30.36 20.54
CA MET A 647 14.24 31.30 19.58
C MET A 647 15.35 30.50 18.87
N LEU A 648 15.03 29.90 17.72
CA LEU A 648 16.06 29.52 16.75
C LEU A 648 16.97 30.72 16.58
N HIS A 649 18.29 30.50 16.50
CA HIS A 649 19.21 31.53 16.03
C HIS A 649 18.64 32.10 14.74
N ASN A 650 18.05 33.28 14.84
CA ASN A 650 17.56 34.03 13.72
C ASN A 650 18.82 34.64 13.11
N THR A 651 19.63 33.83 12.43
CA THR A 651 20.62 34.34 11.49
C THR A 651 19.78 34.98 10.40
N GLY A 652 19.50 36.27 10.55
CA GLY A 652 18.56 37.02 9.73
C GLY A 652 18.67 36.55 8.29
N GLY A 653 17.61 35.91 7.79
CA GLY A 653 17.58 35.44 6.42
C GLY A 653 17.78 36.66 5.53
N VAL A 654 18.98 36.81 4.97
CA VAL A 654 19.24 37.71 3.87
C VAL A 654 18.56 37.06 2.67
N THR A 655 17.32 37.45 2.39
CA THR A 655 16.73 37.20 1.07
C THR A 655 17.51 38.03 0.05
N PRO A 656 18.14 37.44 -0.98
CA PRO A 656 18.63 38.21 -2.12
C PRO A 656 17.43 38.57 -2.99
N ALA A 657 16.59 39.51 -2.54
CA ALA A 657 15.55 40.09 -3.36
C ALA A 657 16.14 41.30 -4.09
N VAL A 658 16.41 41.08 -5.38
CA VAL A 658 16.45 42.09 -6.44
C VAL A 658 17.54 43.17 -6.31
N LYS A 659 18.69 42.90 -6.93
CA LYS A 659 19.56 43.98 -7.46
C LYS A 659 18.81 44.66 -8.60
N ALA A 660 18.08 45.74 -8.32
CA ALA A 660 17.65 46.70 -9.32
C ALA A 660 18.02 48.10 -8.81
N LEU A 661 18.95 48.71 -9.53
CA LEU A 661 19.33 50.12 -9.62
C LEU A 661 18.67 51.09 -8.61
N ALA A 662 19.43 51.50 -7.60
CA ALA A 662 19.29 52.81 -6.95
C ALA A 662 20.64 53.20 -6.30
N PRO A 663 21.05 54.49 -6.36
CA PRO A 663 22.33 54.95 -5.85
C PRO A 663 22.38 54.99 -4.33
N ALA A 664 23.61 54.99 -3.81
CA ALA A 664 23.95 54.90 -2.40
C ALA A 664 23.45 56.11 -1.60
N ASP A 665 22.46 55.90 -0.74
CA ASP A 665 22.38 56.43 0.63
C ASP A 665 21.14 55.82 1.32
N GLU A 666 21.18 55.65 2.64
CA GLU A 666 20.21 54.95 3.51
C GLU A 666 20.41 53.42 3.70
N ARG A 667 21.45 53.07 4.45
CA ARG A 667 21.62 51.73 5.05
C ARG A 667 20.67 51.53 6.24
N MET A 668 19.40 51.21 6.00
CA MET A 668 18.55 50.54 6.99
C MET A 668 17.76 49.40 6.35
N HIS A 669 18.26 48.18 6.52
CA HIS A 669 17.57 46.96 6.12
C HIS A 669 16.21 46.83 6.83
N LYS A 670 15.12 46.88 6.06
CA LYS A 670 13.74 46.76 6.58
C LYS A 670 13.50 45.33 7.10
N LYS A 671 13.33 45.19 8.41
CA LYS A 671 12.97 43.93 9.09
C LYS A 671 11.50 43.58 8.78
N ILE A 672 11.21 42.37 8.31
CA ILE A 672 9.93 41.94 7.74
C ILE A 672 9.07 41.12 8.74
N THR A 673 9.68 40.51 9.76
CA THR A 673 8.94 39.69 10.75
C THR A 673 9.15 40.16 12.18
N ILE A 674 8.10 40.08 13.01
CA ILE A 674 8.15 40.42 14.44
C ILE A 674 9.31 39.70 15.17
N SER A 675 9.63 38.45 14.79
CA SER A 675 10.77 37.69 15.32
C SER A 675 12.15 38.28 15.06
N GLN A 676 12.30 39.19 14.07
CA GLN A 676 13.56 39.90 13.80
C GLN A 676 13.78 41.10 14.76
N TYR A 677 12.76 41.45 15.55
CA TYR A 677 12.84 42.48 16.58
C TYR A 677 13.13 41.91 17.98
N PHE A 678 12.99 40.59 18.19
CA PHE A 678 13.19 39.90 19.48
C PHE A 678 14.52 39.15 19.59
N SER A 679 15.60 39.62 18.96
CA SER A 679 16.85 38.85 18.81
C SER A 679 17.72 38.77 20.08
N THR A 680 17.20 38.30 21.22
CA THR A 680 18.05 37.71 22.27
C THR A 680 18.44 36.30 21.82
N THR A 681 19.65 36.15 21.28
CA THR A 681 20.20 34.85 20.90
C THR A 681 20.95 34.22 22.06
N ASN A 682 20.99 32.89 22.16
CA ASN A 682 21.88 32.26 23.12
C ASN A 682 23.34 32.50 22.72
N CYS A 683 24.22 32.58 23.71
CA CYS A 683 25.65 32.66 23.47
C CYS A 683 26.10 31.46 22.64
N ILE A 684 26.84 31.72 21.57
CA ILE A 684 27.30 30.69 20.62
C ILE A 684 28.19 29.60 21.25
N VAL A 685 28.72 29.84 22.44
CA VAL A 685 29.53 28.86 23.20
C VAL A 685 28.64 27.88 23.99
N ASP A 686 27.31 27.99 23.83
CA ASP A 686 26.29 27.18 24.51
C ASP A 686 26.40 27.23 26.05
N CYS A 687 26.89 28.36 26.60
CA CYS A 687 27.04 28.55 28.05
C CYS A 687 25.73 28.85 28.80
N GLY A 688 24.59 28.79 28.12
CA GLY A 688 23.25 29.03 28.68
C GLY A 688 22.84 30.50 28.83
N ARG A 689 23.75 31.46 28.63
CA ARG A 689 23.46 32.90 28.70
C ARG A 689 22.93 33.45 27.37
N GLN A 690 22.08 34.47 27.43
CA GLN A 690 21.58 35.20 26.25
C GLN A 690 22.47 36.41 25.93
N THR A 691 22.57 36.77 24.65
CA THR A 691 23.37 37.87 24.14
C THR A 691 22.83 38.35 22.79
N HIS A 692 23.01 39.64 22.50
CA HIS A 692 22.74 40.24 21.19
C HIS A 692 23.97 40.25 20.26
N HIS A 693 25.15 40.00 20.81
CA HIS A 693 26.43 40.12 20.09
C HIS A 693 27.09 38.77 19.78
N GLY A 694 26.31 37.70 19.64
CA GLY A 694 26.76 36.32 19.39
C GLY A 694 27.45 35.63 20.59
N VAL A 695 28.36 36.31 21.28
CA VAL A 695 29.07 35.84 22.47
C VAL A 695 28.69 36.71 23.67
N CYS A 696 28.42 36.11 24.84
CA CYS A 696 28.13 36.87 26.06
C CYS A 696 29.40 37.50 26.65
N LYS A 697 29.25 38.57 27.44
CA LYS A 697 30.36 39.33 28.03
C LYS A 697 31.37 38.43 28.76
N ASP A 698 30.88 37.46 29.53
CA ASP A 698 31.72 36.57 30.32
C ASP A 698 32.50 35.57 29.44
N CYS A 699 31.90 35.05 28.37
CA CYS A 699 32.63 34.18 27.45
C CYS A 699 33.68 34.95 26.66
N ARG A 700 33.47 36.25 26.37
CA ARG A 700 34.46 37.09 25.68
C ARG A 700 35.76 37.27 26.48
N GLN A 701 35.71 37.11 27.81
CA GLN A 701 36.90 37.14 28.65
C GLN A 701 37.82 35.93 28.43
N GLN A 702 37.35 34.87 27.76
CA GLN A 702 38.13 33.68 27.39
C GLN A 702 38.22 33.54 25.87
N PRO A 703 38.96 34.44 25.19
CA PRO A 703 39.03 34.50 23.73
C PRO A 703 39.42 33.16 23.11
N GLN A 704 40.52 32.53 23.55
CA GLN A 704 41.00 31.26 22.98
C GLN A 704 39.93 30.14 23.03
N ARG A 705 39.16 30.07 24.12
CA ARG A 705 38.09 29.07 24.28
C ARG A 705 36.93 29.33 23.32
N VAL A 706 36.54 30.59 23.14
CA VAL A 706 35.50 31.00 22.19
C VAL A 706 35.94 30.64 20.78
N LEU A 707 37.17 30.98 20.38
CA LEU A 707 37.71 30.70 19.05
C LEU A 707 37.64 29.20 18.72
N VAL A 708 38.19 28.36 19.60
CA VAL A 708 38.17 26.89 19.43
C VAL A 708 36.74 26.36 19.31
N HIS A 709 35.80 26.88 20.12
CA HIS A 709 34.41 26.43 20.09
C HIS A 709 33.71 26.81 18.78
N VAL A 710 33.87 28.06 18.32
CA VAL A 710 33.27 28.56 17.08
C VAL A 710 33.89 27.86 15.87
N MET A 711 35.22 27.71 15.82
CA MET A 711 35.90 26.94 14.76
C MET A 711 35.44 25.48 14.72
N ASN A 712 35.29 24.83 15.88
CA ASN A 712 34.75 23.46 15.93
C ASN A 712 33.30 23.40 15.44
N LYS A 713 32.47 24.42 15.69
CA LYS A 713 31.11 24.51 15.12
C LYS A 713 31.15 24.63 13.60
N VAL A 714 32.00 25.49 13.03
CA VAL A 714 32.21 25.62 11.58
C VAL A 714 32.68 24.30 10.96
N ASN A 715 33.75 23.71 11.49
CA ASN A 715 34.29 22.42 11.02
C ASN A 715 33.23 21.31 11.06
N LYS A 716 32.38 21.27 12.10
CA LYS A 716 31.27 20.30 12.19
C LYS A 716 30.20 20.52 11.13
N LEU A 717 29.89 21.77 10.78
CA LEU A 717 28.92 22.10 9.73
C LEU A 717 29.47 21.71 8.35
N GLU A 718 30.70 22.09 8.05
CA GLU A 718 31.41 21.76 6.80
C GLU A 718 31.53 20.26 6.60
N ARG A 719 32.09 19.54 7.59
CA ARG A 719 32.28 18.09 7.50
C ARG A 719 30.96 17.35 7.31
N LYS A 720 29.87 17.81 7.93
CA LYS A 720 28.54 17.19 7.73
C LYS A 720 28.03 17.40 6.31
N LEU A 721 28.18 18.60 5.76
CA LEU A 721 27.78 18.90 4.39
C LEU A 721 28.61 18.07 3.40
N GLU A 722 29.94 18.11 3.53
CA GLU A 722 30.87 17.39 2.67
C GLU A 722 30.63 15.88 2.67
N LEU A 723 30.45 15.27 3.85
CA LEU A 723 30.15 13.84 3.96
C LEU A 723 28.83 13.49 3.26
N THR A 724 27.81 14.34 3.39
CA THR A 724 26.50 14.12 2.76
C THR A 724 26.61 14.27 1.23
N GLU A 725 27.36 15.25 0.74
CA GLU A 725 27.64 15.41 -0.69
C GLU A 725 28.45 14.24 -1.26
N LYS A 726 29.41 13.71 -0.50
CA LYS A 726 30.20 12.53 -0.89
C LYS A 726 29.31 11.30 -1.08
N MET A 727 28.28 11.13 -0.24
CA MET A 727 27.27 10.09 -0.46
C MET A 727 26.51 10.28 -1.77
N CYS A 728 26.10 11.51 -2.09
CA CYS A 728 25.44 11.81 -3.37
C CYS A 728 26.37 11.58 -4.57
N ARG A 729 27.65 11.98 -4.48
CA ARG A 729 28.66 11.73 -5.52
C ARG A 729 28.89 10.24 -5.75
N SER A 730 28.94 9.45 -4.67
CA SER A 730 29.05 7.99 -4.75
C SER A 730 27.81 7.36 -5.38
N CYS A 731 26.60 7.79 -5.01
CA CYS A 731 25.35 7.29 -5.59
C CYS A 731 25.22 7.65 -7.09
N CYS A 732 25.62 8.86 -7.47
CA CYS A 732 25.62 9.31 -8.87
C CYS A 732 26.84 8.79 -9.67
N GLN A 733 27.78 8.10 -9.02
CA GLN A 733 29.05 7.62 -9.57
C GLN A 733 29.89 8.70 -10.28
N ARG A 734 29.77 9.97 -9.84
CA ARG A 734 30.48 11.12 -10.43
C ARG A 734 30.56 12.30 -9.47
N SER A 735 31.53 13.19 -9.73
CA SER A 735 31.81 14.35 -8.87
C SER A 735 31.07 15.63 -9.24
N PHE A 736 30.54 15.73 -10.47
CA PHE A 736 29.87 16.92 -10.99
C PHE A 736 28.40 16.66 -11.32
N GLU A 737 27.59 17.72 -11.31
CA GLU A 737 26.18 17.68 -11.74
C GLU A 737 25.33 16.60 -11.01
N THR A 738 25.57 16.44 -9.70
CA THR A 738 24.98 15.41 -8.84
C THR A 738 23.63 15.78 -8.25
N THR A 739 23.04 16.92 -8.66
CA THR A 739 21.74 17.40 -8.16
C THR A 739 20.67 16.33 -8.38
N CYS A 740 20.04 15.87 -7.30
CA CYS A 740 19.03 14.84 -7.31
C CYS A 740 17.75 15.36 -6.62
N ILE A 741 16.59 15.05 -7.22
CA ILE A 741 15.27 15.47 -6.73
C ILE A 741 14.41 14.30 -6.21
N SER A 742 15.03 13.16 -5.89
CA SER A 742 14.30 11.98 -5.43
C SER A 742 13.76 12.20 -4.00
N LEU A 743 12.45 12.42 -3.87
CA LEU A 743 11.74 12.51 -2.59
C LEU A 743 11.72 11.19 -1.80
N ASP A 744 12.06 10.08 -2.45
CA ASP A 744 12.15 8.76 -1.82
C ASP A 744 13.52 8.54 -1.16
N CYS A 745 14.47 9.45 -1.34
CA CYS A 745 15.82 9.38 -0.76
C CYS A 745 15.95 10.24 0.51
N PRO A 746 16.26 9.65 1.69
CA PRO A 746 16.46 10.42 2.93
C PRO A 746 17.67 11.36 2.88
N VAL A 747 18.63 11.08 1.98
CA VAL A 747 19.85 11.89 1.81
C VAL A 747 19.50 13.25 1.20
N VAL A 748 18.46 13.34 0.35
CA VAL A 748 18.02 14.63 -0.24
C VAL A 748 17.56 15.60 0.85
N PHE A 749 16.73 15.14 1.78
CA PHE A 749 16.27 15.95 2.92
C PHE A 749 17.41 16.29 3.87
N SER A 750 18.33 15.33 4.10
CA SER A 750 19.51 15.55 4.92
C SER A 750 20.41 16.61 4.31
N LEU A 751 20.68 16.52 3.01
CA LEU A 751 21.52 17.47 2.26
C LEU A 751 20.92 18.87 2.28
N ASN A 752 19.62 19.00 1.99
CA ASN A 752 18.92 20.28 2.07
C ASN A 752 19.06 20.90 3.47
N ARG A 753 18.85 20.11 4.52
CA ARG A 753 19.04 20.57 5.90
C ARG A 753 20.50 20.97 6.20
N ARG A 754 21.49 20.19 5.77
CA ARG A 754 22.92 20.53 6.02
C ARG A 754 23.34 21.76 5.24
N ALA A 755 22.84 21.97 4.03
CA ALA A 755 23.07 23.18 3.25
C ALA A 755 22.49 24.41 3.97
N LEU A 756 21.28 24.30 4.54
CA LEU A 756 20.67 25.37 5.34
C LEU A 756 21.46 25.65 6.63
N GLU A 757 21.86 24.61 7.37
CA GLU A 757 22.68 24.75 8.58
C GLU A 757 24.06 25.36 8.25
N TYR A 758 24.66 25.00 7.11
CA TYR A 758 25.96 25.52 6.67
C TYR A 758 25.93 27.02 6.36
N LYS A 759 24.78 27.62 6.03
CA LYS A 759 24.68 29.09 5.89
C LYS A 759 25.10 29.83 7.15
N GLN A 760 24.98 29.21 8.33
CA GLN A 760 25.42 29.78 9.60
C GLN A 760 26.96 29.83 9.72
N ALA A 761 27.69 29.04 8.93
CA ALA A 761 29.15 29.02 8.97
C ALA A 761 29.74 30.38 8.58
N GLN A 762 29.12 31.11 7.63
CA GLN A 762 29.60 32.44 7.27
C GLN A 762 29.48 33.40 8.44
N TYR A 763 28.30 33.46 9.08
CA TYR A 763 28.10 34.26 10.29
C TYR A 763 29.10 33.92 11.40
N TYR A 764 29.46 32.65 11.55
CA TYR A 764 30.47 32.23 12.53
C TYR A 764 31.89 32.66 12.16
N ARG A 765 32.24 32.74 10.87
CA ARG A 765 33.52 33.26 10.39
C ARG A 765 33.58 34.78 10.59
N ASP A 766 32.53 35.50 10.21
CA ASP A 766 32.43 36.95 10.43
C ASP A 766 32.59 37.28 11.93
N LEU A 767 31.97 36.49 12.81
CA LEU A 767 32.10 36.66 14.26
C LEU A 767 33.51 36.36 14.78
N ILE A 768 34.26 35.48 14.12
CA ILE A 768 35.68 35.25 14.46
C ILE A 768 36.48 36.48 14.07
N GLU A 769 36.32 37.00 12.85
CA GLU A 769 37.01 38.21 12.36
C GLU A 769 36.68 39.47 13.20
N GLU A 770 35.47 39.57 13.75
CA GLU A 770 35.08 40.69 14.61
C GLU A 770 35.65 40.61 16.03
N LEU A 771 35.95 39.42 16.55
CA LEU A 771 36.31 39.21 17.95
C LEU A 771 37.80 38.92 18.18
N PHE A 772 38.54 38.58 17.12
CA PHE A 772 39.93 38.11 17.14
C PHE A 772 40.71 38.68 15.96
#